data_AF-A0AAF0CCD1-F1
#
_entry.id   AF-A0AAF0CCD1-F1
#
_cell.length_a   1.000
_cell.length_b   1.000
_cell.length_c   1.000
_cell.angle_alpha   90.00
_cell.angle_beta   90.00
_cell.angle_gamma   90.00
#
_symmetry.space_group_name_H-M   'P 1'
#
loop_
_entity.id
_entity.type
_entity.pdbx_description
1 polymer ?
#
loop_
_entity_poly.entity_id
_entity_poly.type
_entity_poly.pdbx_seq_one_letter_code
_entity_poly.pdbx_strand_id
1 'polypeptide(L)'
;MVLMVFTRAVAAGEMPAIPLPLTITQANDSIMWIGTQNRLLRYDGQHLIDVVKTKDHVFQVIPIDSDVIYATDKKVVYVSSQLQQSVLFENPNILSVASQGDDLHILTNKHLLTFSRSKQKIIRKLEQANSYYYSKIALENNYLCINLVNSISCHHLLSDKKKSYPYKRVTELIAHNNKLYAINDSGLIMIDYQQQFSKVLLASGKLGTLASSKNKRYLWLEQNQYLKKYDLIENRFVRHQYSRPGNARIYDIYETNDGVIWLASTQLEKLVRSSISQSDVGIPANTGMAWLVKHKGQMIGADTFGLIAIDVDQGTSRLLTDINEQIGRAIFTAYSTDAYIWLGGINGFYRIDIDDSKVDNLINKLPFHIVMCIKEYDQNRLLVCMDNGQVSLVNIHTLEVEHMDIAATSETIDSAFGYDNSLWFARSGGLQHKVKGNKESHLLLNQFTFMQLHSSQYSPRKLYAGTQEDGLYRIDQDDHLQTEYFDMSYIGERIHDIAEYGKNIWLTSILGLAKLNQEDDQLSYYPINKSVGRILNDGGNFYAIAGDGNLVSWGSDTQERIYNSKIILSQLLVDGVMQSELKKVTDGSLVELRVFLNDYNHTGNHKFSFNVNNNGWRQFDNDSDVTFKPELGPNRIRVKAVDERDQHLETYFDFEVIRPWYLSWTAYFIYLMLFFHMCLLAFMKYRNKKQYQTKMVKRLYEKHHHHTAGDLAADLVPRCKVIEILIDSGHIEEAKNNLNDMQEHIVLESHQSAASQLKTDDLYKGVQYLATVEGYRTNAEINIDIPKFAYKPDLYIPGCTKYIYTIIYQALNNAIEHSSASNIKVSVKTFHNSIEVKISDDGRGFSPKILKSPGLGFYEMKAIASMLKTRLDVSTSEQGTEVKLVIPIRRSK
;
A
#
# COMPACT_ATOMS: atom_id res chain seq x y z
N MET A 1 3.72 -11.94 14.78
CA MET A 1 4.91 -11.07 14.92
C MET A 1 4.98 -10.25 13.64
N VAL A 2 4.30 -9.10 13.64
CA VAL A 2 4.13 -8.23 12.46
C VAL A 2 5.40 -7.39 12.33
N LEU A 3 6.13 -7.53 11.23
CA LEU A 3 7.31 -6.72 10.95
C LEU A 3 6.84 -5.29 10.65
N MET A 4 7.11 -4.35 11.57
CA MET A 4 7.15 -2.93 11.24
C MET A 4 8.26 -2.70 10.22
N VAL A 5 7.90 -2.43 8.97
CA VAL A 5 8.82 -1.89 7.97
C VAL A 5 9.01 -0.42 8.34
N PHE A 6 10.13 -0.08 8.97
CA PHE A 6 10.54 1.30 9.17
C PHE A 6 10.83 1.93 7.80
N THR A 7 9.90 2.75 7.31
CA THR A 7 10.16 3.71 6.23
C THR A 7 11.14 4.75 6.75
N ARG A 8 12.27 4.93 6.07
CA ARG A 8 13.06 6.17 6.24
C ARG A 8 12.37 7.22 5.37
N ALA A 9 11.68 8.16 6.00
CA ALA A 9 11.29 9.40 5.34
C ALA A 9 12.60 10.14 4.99
N VAL A 10 12.84 10.33 3.69
CA VAL A 10 13.83 11.29 3.22
C VAL A 10 13.14 12.65 3.24
N ALA A 11 13.84 13.70 3.65
CA ALA A 11 13.28 15.04 3.68
C ALA A 11 12.70 15.40 2.29
N ALA A 12 11.55 16.11 2.28
CA ALA A 12 10.87 16.48 1.05
C ALA A 12 11.84 17.20 0.08
N GLY A 13 11.95 16.69 -1.15
CA GLY A 13 12.79 17.25 -2.20
C GLY A 13 14.23 16.72 -2.28
N GLU A 14 14.76 16.07 -1.22
CA GLU A 14 16.07 15.44 -1.30
C GLU A 14 15.99 14.02 -1.88
N MET A 15 16.85 13.76 -2.87
CA MET A 15 16.96 12.45 -3.47
C MET A 15 17.52 11.44 -2.44
N PRO A 16 16.87 10.27 -2.22
CA PRO A 16 17.40 9.26 -1.33
C PRO A 16 18.80 8.82 -1.79
N ALA A 17 19.79 8.86 -0.89
CA ALA A 17 21.11 8.31 -1.16
C ALA A 17 21.00 6.77 -1.30
N ILE A 18 20.87 6.30 -2.55
CA ILE A 18 20.86 4.87 -2.89
C ILE A 18 22.25 4.53 -3.44
N PRO A 19 23.09 3.81 -2.66
CA PRO A 19 24.42 3.43 -3.13
C PRO A 19 24.33 2.26 -4.12
N LEU A 20 25.14 2.34 -5.17
CA LEU A 20 25.37 1.27 -6.15
C LEU A 20 24.07 0.65 -6.74
N PRO A 21 23.16 1.46 -7.30
CA PRO A 21 22.13 0.95 -8.20
C PRO A 21 22.76 0.27 -9.42
N LEU A 22 22.15 -0.81 -9.87
CA LEU A 22 22.61 -1.61 -11.02
C LEU A 22 21.63 -1.54 -12.19
N THR A 23 20.34 -1.38 -11.91
CA THR A 23 19.30 -1.34 -12.94
C THR A 23 18.12 -0.50 -12.48
N ILE A 24 17.48 0.19 -13.43
CA ILE A 24 16.32 1.05 -13.18
C ILE A 24 15.24 0.72 -14.21
N THR A 25 13.98 0.65 -13.75
CA THR A 25 12.84 0.55 -14.65
C THR A 25 11.62 1.24 -14.06
N GLN A 26 10.58 1.40 -14.88
CA GLN A 26 9.28 1.94 -14.47
C GLN A 26 8.20 0.97 -14.95
N ALA A 27 7.34 0.55 -14.02
CA ALA A 27 6.18 -0.28 -14.33
C ALA A 27 5.03 0.57 -14.93
N ASN A 28 3.98 -0.07 -15.43
CA ASN A 28 2.86 0.64 -16.08
C ASN A 28 2.05 1.51 -15.10
N ASP A 29 2.17 1.27 -13.80
CA ASP A 29 1.66 2.14 -12.73
C ASP A 29 2.47 3.43 -12.55
N SER A 30 3.47 3.68 -13.41
CA SER A 30 4.40 4.81 -13.36
C SER A 30 5.31 4.86 -12.14
N ILE A 31 5.39 3.78 -11.35
CA ILE A 31 6.28 3.69 -10.19
C ILE A 31 7.64 3.15 -10.63
N MET A 32 8.71 3.73 -10.10
CA MET A 32 10.06 3.29 -10.39
C MET A 32 10.49 2.11 -9.52
N TRP A 33 11.24 1.20 -10.13
CA TRP A 33 11.84 0.04 -9.50
C TRP A 33 13.35 0.06 -9.72
N ILE A 34 14.09 -0.09 -8.63
CA ILE A 34 15.54 0.06 -8.63
C ILE A 34 16.16 -1.21 -8.06
N GLY A 35 16.92 -1.91 -8.91
CA GLY A 35 17.76 -3.04 -8.49
C GLY A 35 19.12 -2.54 -8.02
N THR A 36 19.57 -3.00 -6.87
CA THR A 36 20.87 -2.67 -6.29
C THR A 36 21.68 -3.93 -6.05
N GLN A 37 22.88 -3.79 -5.47
CA GLN A 37 23.72 -4.94 -5.13
C GLN A 37 23.08 -5.93 -4.14
N ASN A 38 22.15 -5.50 -3.31
CA ASN A 38 21.56 -6.37 -2.28
C ASN A 38 20.09 -6.10 -1.99
N ARG A 39 19.43 -5.25 -2.79
CA ARG A 39 18.04 -4.87 -2.59
C ARG A 39 17.28 -4.66 -3.88
N LEU A 40 15.98 -4.90 -3.82
CA LEU A 40 14.99 -4.38 -4.76
C LEU A 40 14.23 -3.26 -4.05
N LEU A 41 14.25 -2.07 -4.63
CA LEU A 41 13.61 -0.88 -4.10
C LEU A 41 12.47 -0.43 -5.02
N ARG A 42 11.43 0.15 -4.44
CA ARG A 42 10.30 0.77 -5.12
C ARG A 42 10.24 2.24 -4.72
N TYR A 43 10.17 3.15 -5.68
CA TYR A 43 10.21 4.60 -5.45
C TYR A 43 9.09 5.31 -6.22
N ASP A 44 8.28 6.10 -5.51
CA ASP A 44 7.11 6.80 -6.05
C ASP A 44 7.34 8.31 -6.24
N GLY A 45 8.57 8.79 -6.13
CA GLY A 45 8.89 10.22 -6.26
C GLY A 45 9.00 10.96 -4.92
N GLN A 46 8.48 10.39 -3.84
CA GLN A 46 8.60 10.95 -2.48
C GLN A 46 9.07 9.91 -1.47
N HIS A 47 8.59 8.67 -1.59
CA HIS A 47 8.83 7.58 -0.67
C HIS A 47 9.63 6.47 -1.32
N LEU A 48 10.60 5.95 -0.57
CA LEU A 48 11.40 4.80 -0.95
C LEU A 48 11.02 3.58 -0.09
N ILE A 49 10.54 2.51 -0.73
CA ILE A 49 10.13 1.26 -0.09
C ILE A 49 11.17 0.18 -0.40
N ASP A 50 11.72 -0.44 0.65
CA ASP A 50 12.62 -1.59 0.55
C ASP A 50 11.77 -2.87 0.41
N VAL A 51 11.67 -3.40 -0.81
CA VAL A 51 10.78 -4.52 -1.14
C VAL A 51 11.45 -5.87 -0.82
N VAL A 52 12.74 -5.99 -1.14
CA VAL A 52 13.50 -7.23 -0.92
C VAL A 52 14.91 -6.91 -0.45
N LYS A 53 15.39 -7.63 0.56
CA LYS A 53 16.81 -7.72 0.92
C LYS A 53 17.35 -9.09 0.53
N THR A 54 18.37 -9.12 -0.31
CA THR A 54 18.98 -10.32 -0.88
C THR A 54 20.50 -10.29 -0.72
N LYS A 55 21.15 -11.46 -0.74
CA LYS A 55 22.63 -11.57 -0.76
C LYS A 55 23.21 -11.50 -2.17
N ASP A 56 22.37 -11.71 -3.18
CA ASP A 56 22.75 -11.73 -4.59
C ASP A 56 22.40 -10.38 -5.25
N HIS A 57 23.18 -9.96 -6.26
CA HIS A 57 22.95 -8.69 -6.96
C HIS A 57 21.64 -8.71 -7.75
N VAL A 58 20.83 -7.67 -7.63
CA VAL A 58 19.65 -7.46 -8.48
C VAL A 58 20.09 -6.70 -9.72
N PHE A 59 20.54 -7.42 -10.75
CA PHE A 59 21.17 -6.83 -11.94
C PHE A 59 20.17 -6.49 -13.05
N GLN A 60 18.93 -6.99 -12.99
CA GLN A 60 17.90 -6.69 -14.00
C GLN A 60 16.51 -6.69 -13.37
N VAL A 61 15.68 -5.69 -13.71
CA VAL A 61 14.26 -5.61 -13.33
C VAL A 61 13.43 -5.37 -14.59
N ILE A 62 12.41 -6.19 -14.80
CA ILE A 62 11.57 -6.23 -16.01
C ILE A 62 10.12 -5.95 -15.59
N PRO A 63 9.49 -4.87 -16.09
CA PRO A 63 8.10 -4.58 -15.78
C PRO A 63 7.16 -5.52 -16.56
N ILE A 64 6.10 -5.97 -15.89
CA ILE A 64 4.99 -6.75 -16.45
C ILE A 64 3.71 -6.12 -15.92
N ASP A 65 3.10 -5.25 -16.73
CA ASP A 65 1.99 -4.43 -16.30
C ASP A 65 2.32 -3.63 -15.01
N SER A 66 1.59 -3.84 -13.92
CA SER A 66 1.84 -3.23 -12.60
C SER A 66 2.82 -4.03 -11.73
N ASP A 67 3.21 -5.22 -12.18
CA ASP A 67 4.08 -6.13 -11.47
C ASP A 67 5.50 -6.08 -12.04
N VAL A 68 6.45 -6.70 -11.36
CA VAL A 68 7.83 -6.79 -11.85
C VAL A 68 8.40 -8.19 -11.70
N ILE A 69 9.30 -8.56 -12.61
CA ILE A 69 10.23 -9.67 -12.41
C ILE A 69 11.62 -9.07 -12.20
N TYR A 70 12.30 -9.50 -11.15
CA TYR A 70 13.71 -9.19 -10.98
C TYR A 70 14.57 -10.45 -11.10
N ALA A 71 15.75 -10.28 -11.69
CA ALA A 71 16.75 -11.30 -11.83
C ALA A 71 17.93 -11.01 -10.93
N THR A 72 18.43 -12.07 -10.31
CA THR A 72 19.69 -12.10 -9.56
C THR A 72 20.61 -13.13 -10.18
N ASP A 73 21.88 -13.16 -9.73
CA ASP A 73 22.88 -14.12 -10.18
C ASP A 73 22.39 -15.59 -10.06
N LYS A 74 21.44 -15.86 -9.14
CA LYS A 74 20.95 -17.20 -8.80
C LYS A 74 19.47 -17.46 -9.05
N LYS A 75 18.63 -16.43 -9.07
CA LYS A 75 17.17 -16.57 -9.06
C LYS A 75 16.48 -15.56 -9.96
N VAL A 76 15.37 -15.97 -10.54
CA VAL A 76 14.36 -15.07 -11.12
C VAL A 76 13.12 -15.11 -10.26
N VAL A 77 12.67 -13.93 -9.81
CA VAL A 77 11.59 -13.79 -8.84
C VAL A 77 10.57 -12.82 -9.39
N TYR A 78 9.30 -13.21 -9.31
CA TYR A 78 8.17 -12.35 -9.59
C TYR A 78 7.71 -11.65 -8.32
N VAL A 79 7.39 -10.37 -8.46
CA VAL A 79 6.88 -9.51 -7.40
C VAL A 79 5.58 -8.90 -7.89
N SER A 80 4.48 -9.21 -7.20
CA SER A 80 3.18 -8.62 -7.51
C SER A 80 3.11 -7.16 -7.04
N SER A 81 2.13 -6.43 -7.55
CA SER A 81 1.75 -5.09 -7.09
C SER A 81 1.43 -5.01 -5.58
N GLN A 82 1.03 -6.12 -4.94
CA GLN A 82 0.88 -6.20 -3.48
C GLN A 82 2.18 -6.55 -2.74
N LEU A 83 3.33 -6.48 -3.43
CA LEU A 83 4.66 -6.82 -2.94
C LEU A 83 4.82 -8.29 -2.49
N GLN A 84 3.97 -9.19 -3.01
CA GLN A 84 4.11 -10.63 -2.77
C GLN A 84 5.15 -11.21 -3.72
N GLN A 85 6.01 -12.09 -3.19
CA GLN A 85 7.14 -12.65 -3.92
C GLN A 85 6.92 -14.12 -4.25
N SER A 86 7.21 -14.52 -5.49
CA SER A 86 7.25 -15.92 -5.90
C SER A 86 8.50 -16.19 -6.73
N VAL A 87 9.33 -17.14 -6.28
CA VAL A 87 10.50 -17.58 -7.04
C VAL A 87 10.03 -18.38 -8.25
N LEU A 88 10.34 -17.90 -9.46
CA LEU A 88 9.96 -18.55 -10.71
C LEU A 88 11.01 -19.57 -11.17
N PHE A 89 12.28 -19.25 -10.96
CA PHE A 89 13.39 -20.06 -11.48
C PHE A 89 14.65 -19.88 -10.63
N GLU A 90 15.41 -20.96 -10.42
CA GLU A 90 16.70 -20.94 -9.75
C GLU A 90 17.78 -21.63 -10.60
N ASN A 91 18.93 -20.99 -10.75
CA ASN A 91 20.11 -21.53 -11.42
C ASN A 91 21.36 -20.78 -10.97
N PRO A 92 22.51 -21.43 -10.76
CA PRO A 92 23.69 -20.77 -10.20
C PRO A 92 24.34 -19.68 -11.06
N ASN A 93 23.99 -19.55 -12.35
CA ASN A 93 24.63 -18.59 -13.26
C ASN A 93 23.62 -17.97 -14.23
N ILE A 94 22.71 -17.13 -13.73
CA ILE A 94 21.79 -16.36 -14.58
C ILE A 94 22.51 -15.09 -15.05
N LEU A 95 22.52 -14.84 -16.37
CA LEU A 95 23.24 -13.72 -16.98
C LEU A 95 22.30 -12.61 -17.45
N SER A 96 21.13 -12.98 -17.98
CA SER A 96 20.15 -12.04 -18.49
C SER A 96 18.79 -12.72 -18.63
N VAL A 97 17.73 -11.93 -18.56
CA VAL A 97 16.35 -12.37 -18.66
C VAL A 97 15.59 -11.46 -19.63
N ALA A 98 14.66 -12.01 -20.39
CA ALA A 98 13.71 -11.25 -21.20
C ALA A 98 12.31 -11.90 -21.07
N SER A 99 11.26 -11.08 -21.07
CA SER A 99 9.88 -11.56 -20.98
C SER A 99 9.10 -11.19 -22.24
N GLN A 100 8.26 -12.11 -22.72
CA GLN A 100 7.31 -11.88 -23.81
C GLN A 100 6.04 -12.69 -23.55
N GLY A 101 4.91 -12.00 -23.32
CA GLY A 101 3.66 -12.67 -22.97
C GLY A 101 3.85 -13.54 -21.72
N ASP A 102 3.39 -14.80 -21.75
CA ASP A 102 3.56 -15.75 -20.64
C ASP A 102 5.01 -16.26 -20.48
N ASP A 103 5.82 -16.17 -21.53
CA ASP A 103 7.13 -16.81 -21.59
C ASP A 103 8.24 -15.91 -21.06
N LEU A 104 9.16 -16.54 -20.35
CA LEU A 104 10.36 -15.95 -19.78
C LEU A 104 11.58 -16.65 -20.38
N HIS A 105 12.39 -15.89 -21.12
CA HIS A 105 13.64 -16.36 -21.70
C HIS A 105 14.79 -16.04 -20.74
N ILE A 106 15.49 -17.08 -20.29
CA ILE A 106 16.52 -17.00 -19.26
C ILE A 106 17.84 -17.47 -19.87
N LEU A 107 18.82 -16.57 -19.96
CA LEU A 107 20.17 -16.89 -20.39
C LEU A 107 21.01 -17.30 -19.20
N THR A 108 21.62 -18.47 -19.31
CA THR A 108 22.64 -18.97 -18.38
C THR A 108 23.98 -19.08 -19.11
N ASN A 109 25.05 -19.36 -18.37
CA ASN A 109 26.37 -19.60 -18.97
C ASN A 109 26.42 -20.79 -19.95
N LYS A 110 25.45 -21.72 -19.91
CA LYS A 110 25.44 -22.92 -20.77
C LYS A 110 24.22 -23.05 -21.68
N HIS A 111 23.09 -22.48 -21.26
CA HIS A 111 21.81 -22.71 -21.93
C HIS A 111 21.02 -21.43 -22.05
N LEU A 112 20.26 -21.33 -23.14
CA LEU A 112 19.11 -20.46 -23.22
C LEU A 112 17.85 -21.28 -22.91
N LEU A 113 17.14 -20.90 -21.86
CA LEU A 113 15.93 -21.58 -21.38
C LEU A 113 14.71 -20.70 -21.65
N THR A 114 13.59 -21.33 -21.99
CA THR A 114 12.28 -20.66 -22.03
C THR A 114 11.38 -21.30 -20.99
N PHE A 115 10.96 -20.51 -20.01
CA PHE A 115 10.10 -20.89 -18.90
C PHE A 115 8.72 -20.28 -19.09
N SER A 116 7.67 -21.11 -19.10
CA SER A 116 6.28 -20.63 -19.15
C SER A 116 5.78 -20.39 -17.73
N ARG A 117 5.33 -19.16 -17.45
CA ARG A 117 4.85 -18.77 -16.12
C ARG A 117 3.53 -19.45 -15.77
N SER A 118 2.60 -19.57 -16.71
CA SER A 118 1.33 -20.27 -16.51
C SER A 118 1.51 -21.77 -16.22
N LYS A 119 2.45 -22.42 -16.92
CA LYS A 119 2.72 -23.86 -16.76
C LYS A 119 3.75 -24.18 -15.68
N GLN A 120 4.41 -23.16 -15.12
CA GLN A 120 5.48 -23.28 -14.12
C GLN A 120 6.56 -24.32 -14.51
N LYS A 121 6.96 -24.34 -15.80
CA LYS A 121 7.96 -25.29 -16.31
C LYS A 121 8.75 -24.75 -17.49
N ILE A 122 9.94 -25.33 -17.69
CA ILE A 122 10.76 -25.09 -18.88
C ILE A 122 10.09 -25.78 -20.08
N ILE A 123 9.81 -25.01 -21.13
CA ILE A 123 9.17 -25.50 -22.37
C ILE A 123 10.16 -25.63 -23.52
N ARG A 124 11.26 -24.89 -23.50
CA ARG A 124 12.32 -24.96 -24.53
C ARG A 124 13.69 -24.81 -23.87
N LYS A 125 14.64 -25.64 -24.32
CA LYS A 125 16.05 -25.58 -23.92
C LYS A 125 16.91 -25.61 -25.18
N LEU A 126 17.74 -24.59 -25.36
CA LEU A 126 18.69 -24.50 -26.47
C LEU A 126 20.11 -24.66 -25.92
N GLU A 127 20.80 -25.72 -26.35
CA GLU A 127 22.24 -25.93 -26.11
C GLU A 127 23.04 -25.03 -27.04
N GLN A 128 23.05 -23.74 -26.72
CA GLN A 128 23.90 -22.80 -27.44
C GLN A 128 24.05 -21.53 -26.62
N ALA A 129 25.16 -21.47 -25.90
CA ALA A 129 25.71 -20.22 -25.45
C ALA A 129 27.16 -20.49 -25.07
N ASN A 130 28.12 -20.24 -25.98
CA ASN A 130 29.44 -19.78 -25.54
C ASN A 130 29.22 -18.36 -24.97
N SER A 131 28.43 -18.27 -23.90
CA SER A 131 28.09 -17.06 -23.20
C SER A 131 29.13 -16.84 -22.13
N TYR A 132 29.51 -15.59 -21.98
CA TYR A 132 30.42 -15.11 -20.96
C TYR A 132 29.67 -14.16 -20.03
N TYR A 133 30.36 -13.68 -19.01
CA TYR A 133 29.79 -12.91 -17.90
C TYR A 133 28.92 -11.71 -18.32
N TYR A 134 29.21 -11.05 -19.46
CA TYR A 134 28.45 -9.89 -19.96
C TYR A 134 27.45 -10.21 -21.08
N SER A 135 27.02 -11.47 -21.19
CA SER A 135 26.02 -11.85 -22.20
C SER A 135 24.63 -11.36 -21.78
N LYS A 136 24.00 -10.57 -22.65
CA LYS A 136 22.67 -10.01 -22.55
C LYS A 136 21.73 -10.60 -23.60
N ILE A 137 20.44 -10.60 -23.29
CA ILE A 137 19.36 -10.92 -24.22
C ILE A 137 18.67 -9.62 -24.60
N ALA A 138 18.37 -9.46 -25.89
CA ALA A 138 17.45 -8.46 -26.40
C ALA A 138 16.31 -9.15 -27.15
N LEU A 139 15.06 -8.75 -26.87
CA LEU A 139 13.85 -9.37 -27.41
C LEU A 139 12.90 -8.31 -27.95
N GLU A 140 12.60 -8.38 -29.26
CA GLU A 140 11.62 -7.50 -29.91
C GLU A 140 11.02 -8.21 -31.13
N ASN A 141 9.69 -8.12 -31.31
CA ASN A 141 8.95 -8.74 -32.42
C ASN A 141 9.25 -10.22 -32.69
N ASN A 142 9.24 -11.07 -31.65
CA ASN A 142 9.57 -12.49 -31.73
C ASN A 142 11.01 -12.81 -32.18
N TYR A 143 11.92 -11.83 -32.22
CA TYR A 143 13.34 -12.08 -32.42
C TYR A 143 14.08 -11.99 -31.08
N LEU A 144 14.73 -13.09 -30.72
CA LEU A 144 15.54 -13.22 -29.51
C LEU A 144 17.02 -13.18 -29.91
N CYS A 145 17.68 -12.07 -29.60
CA CYS A 145 19.08 -11.84 -29.91
C CYS A 145 19.95 -11.95 -28.66
N ILE A 146 21.12 -12.57 -28.79
CA ILE A 146 22.05 -12.87 -27.70
C ILE A 146 23.46 -12.50 -28.14
N ASN A 147 24.21 -11.74 -27.34
CA ASN A 147 25.65 -11.62 -27.55
C ASN A 147 26.39 -12.82 -26.94
N LEU A 148 27.18 -13.48 -27.78
CA LEU A 148 28.07 -14.58 -27.45
C LEU A 148 29.52 -14.06 -27.53
N VAL A 149 30.49 -14.86 -27.05
CA VAL A 149 31.92 -14.46 -27.00
C VAL A 149 32.43 -13.87 -28.33
N ASN A 150 32.02 -14.44 -29.46
CA ASN A 150 32.54 -14.07 -30.79
C ASN A 150 31.46 -13.59 -31.79
N SER A 151 30.20 -13.47 -31.38
CA SER A 151 29.12 -13.13 -32.31
C SER A 151 27.86 -12.69 -31.60
N ILE A 152 26.99 -11.95 -32.28
CA ILE A 152 25.60 -11.75 -31.88
C ILE A 152 24.72 -12.73 -32.67
N SER A 153 23.94 -13.55 -31.98
CA SER A 153 23.05 -14.56 -32.59
C SER A 153 21.59 -14.17 -32.37
N CYS A 154 20.84 -14.03 -33.45
CA CYS A 154 19.41 -13.73 -33.42
C CYS A 154 18.59 -14.93 -33.90
N HIS A 155 17.63 -15.33 -33.07
CA HIS A 155 16.73 -16.47 -33.30
C HIS A 155 15.30 -15.96 -33.42
N HIS A 156 14.59 -16.34 -34.48
CA HIS A 156 13.15 -16.12 -34.53
C HIS A 156 12.46 -17.14 -33.62
N LEU A 157 11.53 -16.71 -32.78
CA LEU A 157 10.90 -17.60 -31.80
C LEU A 157 9.87 -18.54 -32.43
N LEU A 158 9.17 -18.06 -33.47
CA LEU A 158 8.14 -18.83 -34.19
C LEU A 158 8.66 -19.60 -35.41
N SER A 159 9.92 -19.40 -35.79
CA SER A 159 10.52 -20.08 -36.96
C SER A 159 11.94 -20.49 -36.62
N ASP A 160 12.45 -21.61 -37.13
CA ASP A 160 13.84 -22.02 -36.86
C ASP A 160 14.88 -21.19 -37.63
N LYS A 161 14.51 -19.99 -38.10
CA LYS A 161 15.43 -19.04 -38.73
C LYS A 161 16.38 -18.47 -37.67
N LYS A 162 17.67 -18.62 -37.93
CA LYS A 162 18.78 -18.09 -37.12
C LYS A 162 19.73 -17.29 -38.01
N LYS A 163 20.20 -16.16 -37.52
CA LYS A 163 21.29 -15.38 -38.13
C LYS A 163 22.34 -15.00 -37.09
N SER A 164 23.61 -15.04 -37.47
CA SER A 164 24.72 -14.66 -36.61
C SER A 164 25.53 -13.53 -37.25
N TYR A 165 25.98 -12.59 -36.43
CA TYR A 165 26.77 -11.43 -36.81
C TYR A 165 28.13 -11.48 -36.10
N PRO A 166 29.27 -11.36 -36.81
CA PRO A 166 30.60 -11.64 -36.27
C PRO A 166 31.19 -10.49 -35.44
N TYR A 167 30.41 -9.94 -34.51
CA TYR A 167 30.86 -8.91 -33.57
C TYR A 167 31.34 -9.55 -32.26
N LYS A 168 32.58 -9.24 -31.87
CA LYS A 168 33.22 -9.72 -30.64
C LYS A 168 33.09 -8.69 -29.53
N ARG A 169 33.20 -9.15 -28.27
CA ARG A 169 33.27 -8.30 -27.06
C ARG A 169 32.17 -7.24 -26.96
N VAL A 170 30.93 -7.68 -27.13
CA VAL A 170 29.76 -6.81 -26.98
C VAL A 170 29.53 -6.57 -25.49
N THR A 171 29.58 -5.32 -25.05
CA THR A 171 29.38 -4.95 -23.63
C THR A 171 27.92 -4.62 -23.33
N GLU A 172 27.20 -4.06 -24.31
CA GLU A 172 25.83 -3.63 -24.18
C GLU A 172 25.00 -4.06 -25.39
N LEU A 173 23.73 -4.43 -25.16
CA LEU A 173 22.85 -4.95 -26.20
C LEU A 173 21.39 -4.59 -25.90
N ILE A 174 20.77 -3.80 -26.78
CA ILE A 174 19.35 -3.42 -26.65
C ILE A 174 18.61 -3.61 -27.97
N ALA A 175 17.33 -3.94 -27.90
CA ALA A 175 16.42 -3.90 -29.05
C ALA A 175 15.64 -2.59 -29.03
N HIS A 176 15.51 -1.97 -30.21
CA HIS A 176 14.83 -0.70 -30.37
C HIS A 176 14.37 -0.49 -31.82
N ASN A 177 13.07 -0.16 -32.01
CA ASN A 177 12.48 0.09 -33.33
C ASN A 177 12.74 -1.03 -34.36
N ASN A 178 12.57 -2.28 -33.94
CA ASN A 178 12.78 -3.47 -34.77
C ASN A 178 14.24 -3.66 -35.22
N LYS A 179 15.17 -2.99 -34.55
CA LYS A 179 16.61 -3.06 -34.80
C LYS A 179 17.32 -3.36 -33.49
N LEU A 180 18.53 -3.86 -33.60
CA LEU A 180 19.35 -4.20 -32.46
C LEU A 180 20.55 -3.25 -32.43
N TYR A 181 20.79 -2.65 -31.27
CA TYR A 181 21.92 -1.75 -31.05
C TYR A 181 22.87 -2.38 -30.05
N ALA A 182 24.16 -2.37 -30.38
CA ALA A 182 25.19 -3.00 -29.59
C ALA A 182 26.41 -2.10 -29.47
N ILE A 183 27.05 -2.13 -28.30
CA ILE A 183 28.34 -1.48 -28.07
C ILE A 183 29.42 -2.56 -28.03
N ASN A 184 30.51 -2.36 -28.76
CA ASN A 184 31.70 -3.19 -28.69
C ASN A 184 32.98 -2.33 -28.85
N ASP A 185 34.14 -3.00 -28.94
CA ASP A 185 35.46 -2.35 -29.16
C ASP A 185 35.50 -1.45 -30.42
N SER A 186 34.62 -1.65 -31.41
CA SER A 186 34.55 -0.86 -32.64
C SER A 186 33.65 0.39 -32.53
N GLY A 187 32.83 0.49 -31.48
CA GLY A 187 31.89 1.59 -31.25
C GLY A 187 30.43 1.14 -31.21
N LEU A 188 29.52 2.01 -31.67
CA LEU A 188 28.07 1.74 -31.69
C LEU A 188 27.68 1.07 -33.01
N ILE A 189 27.08 -0.12 -32.91
CA ILE A 189 26.66 -0.93 -34.04
C ILE A 189 25.13 -0.97 -34.07
N MET A 190 24.57 -0.87 -35.27
CA MET A 190 23.16 -1.16 -35.55
C MET A 190 23.06 -2.42 -36.42
N ILE A 191 22.17 -3.32 -36.04
CA ILE A 191 21.88 -4.57 -36.73
C ILE A 191 20.39 -4.57 -37.07
N ASP A 192 20.09 -4.60 -38.37
CA ASP A 192 18.75 -4.88 -38.86
C ASP A 192 18.63 -6.39 -39.04
N TYR A 193 18.09 -7.06 -38.02
CA TYR A 193 18.00 -8.50 -38.00
C TYR A 193 16.92 -9.06 -38.93
N GLN A 194 16.00 -8.21 -39.41
CA GLN A 194 14.98 -8.59 -40.40
C GLN A 194 15.55 -8.55 -41.82
N GLN A 195 16.27 -7.46 -42.16
CA GLN A 195 16.94 -7.28 -43.44
C GLN A 195 18.33 -7.95 -43.52
N GLN A 196 18.78 -8.54 -42.41
CA GLN A 196 20.03 -9.29 -42.28
C GLN A 196 21.31 -8.52 -42.61
N PHE A 197 21.38 -7.24 -42.28
CA PHE A 197 22.60 -6.44 -42.42
C PHE A 197 22.96 -5.72 -41.12
N SER A 198 24.20 -5.24 -41.03
CA SER A 198 24.68 -4.46 -39.90
C SER A 198 25.58 -3.32 -40.35
N LYS A 199 25.61 -2.25 -39.57
CA LYS A 199 26.39 -1.03 -39.84
C LYS A 199 26.96 -0.46 -38.54
N VAL A 200 28.20 0.00 -38.58
CA VAL A 200 28.78 0.81 -37.51
C VAL A 200 28.26 2.23 -37.66
N LEU A 201 27.55 2.73 -36.64
CA LEU A 201 26.98 4.08 -36.64
C LEU A 201 27.98 5.13 -36.13
N LEU A 202 28.79 4.74 -35.15
CA LEU A 202 29.78 5.59 -34.51
C LEU A 202 31.08 4.80 -34.32
N ALA A 203 32.19 5.32 -34.85
CA ALA A 203 33.52 4.76 -34.66
C ALA A 203 34.05 5.06 -33.24
N SER A 204 35.05 4.29 -32.79
CA SER A 204 35.42 4.16 -31.38
C SER A 204 35.60 5.48 -30.60
N GLY A 205 34.85 5.57 -29.50
CA GLY A 205 35.18 6.29 -28.27
C GLY A 205 34.99 5.33 -27.11
N LYS A 206 35.44 5.64 -25.89
CA LYS A 206 35.10 4.81 -24.72
C LYS A 206 33.60 4.95 -24.47
N LEU A 207 32.82 4.05 -25.07
CA LEU A 207 31.39 3.91 -24.89
C LEU A 207 31.14 2.90 -23.78
N GLY A 208 30.19 3.18 -22.88
CA GLY A 208 29.82 2.25 -21.82
C GLY A 208 28.42 1.70 -22.00
N THR A 209 27.45 2.33 -21.36
CA THR A 209 26.05 1.90 -21.34
C THR A 209 25.18 2.61 -22.38
N LEU A 210 24.04 2.00 -22.71
CA LEU A 210 23.12 2.40 -23.77
C LEU A 210 21.69 2.21 -23.30
N ALA A 211 20.83 3.18 -23.58
CA ALA A 211 19.39 3.08 -23.34
C ALA A 211 18.57 3.70 -24.46
N SER A 212 17.34 3.24 -24.59
CA SER A 212 16.39 3.80 -25.54
C SER A 212 15.68 5.02 -24.96
N SER A 213 15.47 6.04 -25.80
CA SER A 213 14.63 7.19 -25.46
C SER A 213 13.14 6.83 -25.57
N LYS A 214 12.29 7.35 -24.68
CA LYS A 214 10.84 7.02 -24.66
C LYS A 214 10.11 7.39 -25.96
N ASN A 215 10.51 8.48 -26.61
CA ASN A 215 9.98 8.90 -27.91
C ASN A 215 10.47 8.06 -29.10
N LYS A 216 11.31 7.07 -28.84
CA LYS A 216 11.89 6.14 -29.79
C LYS A 216 12.74 6.71 -30.93
N ARG A 217 12.95 8.02 -31.03
CA ARG A 217 13.82 8.64 -32.05
C ARG A 217 15.30 8.60 -31.67
N TYR A 218 15.58 8.66 -30.37
CA TYR A 218 16.93 8.84 -29.86
C TYR A 218 17.43 7.63 -29.07
N LEU A 219 18.75 7.55 -28.92
CA LEU A 219 19.41 6.70 -27.94
C LEU A 219 20.16 7.57 -26.93
N TRP A 220 20.13 7.17 -25.68
CA TRP A 220 20.98 7.68 -24.62
C TRP A 220 22.21 6.79 -24.50
N LEU A 221 23.40 7.38 -24.46
CA LEU A 221 24.63 6.62 -24.30
C LEU A 221 25.63 7.33 -23.40
N GLU A 222 26.48 6.53 -22.77
CA GLU A 222 27.65 7.03 -22.06
C GLU A 222 28.87 7.07 -23.00
N GLN A 223 29.50 8.23 -23.12
CA GLN A 223 30.76 8.41 -23.82
C GLN A 223 31.74 9.19 -22.93
N ASN A 224 32.88 8.57 -22.60
CA ASN A 224 33.89 9.17 -21.71
C ASN A 224 33.30 9.66 -20.37
N GLN A 225 32.40 8.88 -19.75
CA GLN A 225 31.67 9.19 -18.50
C GLN A 225 30.63 10.32 -18.62
N TYR A 226 30.40 10.87 -19.81
CA TYR A 226 29.34 11.86 -20.05
C TYR A 226 28.12 11.21 -20.69
N LEU A 227 26.94 11.69 -20.30
CA LEU A 227 25.70 11.36 -20.98
C LEU A 227 25.68 12.09 -22.34
N LYS A 228 25.32 11.36 -23.41
CA LYS A 228 25.12 11.91 -24.75
C LYS A 228 23.81 11.39 -25.32
N LYS A 229 23.21 12.18 -26.22
CA LYS A 229 21.98 11.85 -26.94
C LYS A 229 22.28 11.69 -28.42
N TYR A 230 21.91 10.55 -29.01
CA TYR A 230 22.17 10.23 -30.40
C TYR A 230 20.87 10.14 -31.20
N ASP A 231 20.77 10.86 -32.30
CA ASP A 231 19.62 10.82 -33.20
C ASP A 231 19.79 9.70 -34.23
N LEU A 232 18.84 8.76 -34.26
CA LEU A 232 18.87 7.60 -35.15
C LEU A 232 18.52 7.93 -36.61
N ILE A 233 17.85 9.05 -36.85
CA ILE A 233 17.45 9.52 -38.18
C ILE A 233 18.59 10.33 -38.79
N GLU A 234 19.10 11.31 -38.04
CA GLU A 234 20.17 12.20 -38.50
C GLU A 234 21.57 11.59 -38.35
N ASN A 235 21.69 10.47 -37.62
CA ASN A 235 22.92 9.71 -37.39
C ASN A 235 24.05 10.57 -36.80
N ARG A 236 23.70 11.48 -35.89
CA ARG A 236 24.61 12.39 -35.20
C ARG A 236 24.22 12.57 -33.73
N PHE A 237 25.17 13.08 -32.95
CA PHE A 237 24.87 13.57 -31.61
C PHE A 237 24.02 14.83 -31.69
N VAL A 238 23.04 14.92 -30.80
CA VAL A 238 22.20 16.11 -30.62
C VAL A 238 22.39 16.67 -29.22
N ARG A 239 22.26 18.00 -29.11
CA ARG A 239 22.30 18.68 -27.83
C ARG A 239 21.12 18.24 -26.96
N HIS A 240 21.35 18.17 -25.65
CA HIS A 240 20.31 17.91 -24.66
C HIS A 240 20.43 18.85 -23.47
N GLN A 241 19.35 18.93 -22.70
CA GLN A 241 19.15 19.87 -21.59
C GLN A 241 19.51 19.28 -20.22
N TYR A 242 20.07 18.07 -20.18
CA TYR A 242 20.45 17.40 -18.94
C TYR A 242 21.93 17.65 -18.64
N SER A 243 22.20 18.31 -17.51
CA SER A 243 23.56 18.49 -16.99
C SER A 243 23.88 17.39 -15.99
N ARG A 244 25.06 16.77 -16.11
CA ARG A 244 25.56 15.76 -15.17
C ARG A 244 26.82 16.31 -14.48
N PRO A 245 26.81 16.54 -13.16
CA PRO A 245 27.97 17.09 -12.45
C PRO A 245 29.07 16.04 -12.21
N GLY A 246 28.73 14.76 -12.19
CA GLY A 246 29.64 13.65 -11.89
C GLY A 246 30.20 12.96 -13.14
N ASN A 247 31.42 12.43 -12.99
CA ASN A 247 32.11 11.59 -13.95
C ASN A 247 32.20 10.13 -13.49
N ALA A 248 31.31 9.70 -12.58
CA ALA A 248 31.22 8.30 -12.16
C ALA A 248 30.78 7.40 -13.32
N ARG A 249 31.19 6.14 -13.29
CA ARG A 249 30.72 5.12 -14.26
C ARG A 249 29.21 4.98 -14.19
N ILE A 250 28.56 4.88 -15.35
CA ILE A 250 27.13 4.63 -15.46
C ILE A 250 26.92 3.12 -15.71
N TYR A 251 26.13 2.47 -14.87
CA TYR A 251 25.73 1.07 -14.98
C TYR A 251 24.46 0.92 -15.83
N ASP A 252 23.48 1.82 -15.64
CA ASP A 252 22.20 1.81 -16.35
C ASP A 252 21.69 3.24 -16.56
N ILE A 253 20.92 3.46 -17.64
CA ILE A 253 20.27 4.73 -17.97
C ILE A 253 18.78 4.44 -18.17
N TYR A 254 17.92 5.19 -17.50
CA TYR A 254 16.48 5.08 -17.68
C TYR A 254 15.83 6.44 -17.88
N GLU A 255 15.02 6.58 -18.93
CA GLU A 255 14.14 7.74 -19.13
C GLU A 255 12.75 7.39 -18.61
N THR A 256 12.25 8.15 -17.65
CA THR A 256 10.89 8.03 -17.10
C THR A 256 9.84 8.56 -18.07
N ASN A 257 8.58 8.19 -17.87
CA ASN A 257 7.47 8.59 -18.75
C ASN A 257 7.24 10.11 -18.85
N ASP A 258 7.64 10.87 -17.83
CA ASP A 258 7.64 12.34 -17.77
C ASP A 258 8.95 12.96 -18.29
N GLY A 259 9.87 12.15 -18.82
CA GLY A 259 11.09 12.62 -19.49
C GLY A 259 12.25 12.94 -18.55
N VAL A 260 12.19 12.59 -17.26
CA VAL A 260 13.35 12.71 -16.36
C VAL A 260 14.32 11.56 -16.63
N ILE A 261 15.61 11.86 -16.69
CA ILE A 261 16.66 10.86 -16.89
C ILE A 261 17.23 10.43 -15.55
N TRP A 262 17.25 9.13 -15.32
CA TRP A 262 17.82 8.51 -14.12
C TRP A 262 19.05 7.69 -14.50
N LEU A 263 20.14 7.90 -13.78
CA LEU A 263 21.38 7.16 -13.98
C LEU A 263 21.66 6.29 -12.77
N ALA A 264 21.90 5.00 -13.01
CA ALA A 264 22.47 4.12 -12.03
C ALA A 264 24.00 4.27 -12.07
N SER A 265 24.60 4.96 -11.09
CA SER A 265 26.07 5.13 -11.01
C SER A 265 26.61 4.59 -9.67
N THR A 266 27.70 5.15 -9.14
CA THR A 266 28.10 4.93 -7.74
C THR A 266 26.98 5.28 -6.75
N GLN A 267 26.10 6.19 -7.15
CA GLN A 267 24.84 6.51 -6.49
C GLN A 267 23.72 6.64 -7.53
N LEU A 268 22.47 6.64 -7.09
CA LEU A 268 21.37 7.01 -7.99
C LEU A 268 21.47 8.50 -8.30
N GLU A 269 21.52 8.88 -9.58
CA GLU A 269 21.54 10.28 -10.02
C GLU A 269 20.25 10.60 -10.79
N LYS A 270 19.56 11.66 -10.38
CA LYS A 270 18.38 12.21 -11.06
C LYS A 270 18.82 13.40 -11.90
N LEU A 271 18.68 13.32 -13.22
CA LEU A 271 18.94 14.41 -14.12
C LEU A 271 17.60 15.02 -14.55
N VAL A 272 17.31 16.17 -13.96
CA VAL A 272 16.20 17.03 -14.33
C VAL A 272 16.56 17.77 -15.62
N ARG A 273 15.55 17.96 -16.46
CA ARG A 273 15.66 18.76 -17.66
C ARG A 273 15.89 20.21 -17.22
N SER A 274 17.12 20.69 -17.41
CA SER A 274 17.42 22.08 -17.13
C SER A 274 16.88 22.92 -18.29
N SER A 275 16.14 23.97 -17.97
CA SER A 275 15.82 25.02 -18.96
C SER A 275 17.07 25.74 -19.48
N ILE A 276 18.21 25.51 -18.82
CA ILE A 276 19.53 25.98 -19.21
C ILE A 276 20.28 24.86 -19.95
N SER A 277 20.60 25.11 -21.23
CA SER A 277 21.45 24.28 -22.06
C SER A 277 22.91 24.71 -21.92
N GLN A 278 23.83 23.75 -21.91
CA GLN A 278 25.27 23.99 -22.04
C GLN A 278 25.76 23.30 -23.30
N SER A 279 26.49 24.02 -24.14
CA SER A 279 26.96 23.48 -25.40
C SER A 279 28.41 23.86 -25.69
N ASP A 280 29.19 22.85 -26.05
CA ASP A 280 30.52 23.06 -26.58
C ASP A 280 30.41 23.63 -27.99
N VAL A 281 31.03 24.78 -28.18
CA VAL A 281 31.10 25.55 -29.44
C VAL A 281 32.55 25.73 -29.90
N GLY A 282 33.51 25.05 -29.26
CA GLY A 282 34.93 25.14 -29.59
C GLY A 282 35.61 26.43 -29.15
N ILE A 283 35.01 27.19 -28.22
CA ILE A 283 35.66 28.35 -27.61
C ILE A 283 36.66 27.82 -26.56
N PRO A 284 37.91 28.30 -26.52
CA PRO A 284 38.86 27.92 -25.49
C PRO A 284 38.34 28.24 -24.08
N ALA A 285 38.72 27.42 -23.10
CA ALA A 285 38.43 27.71 -21.70
C ALA A 285 38.98 29.10 -21.31
N ASN A 286 38.16 29.89 -20.62
CA ASN A 286 38.44 31.27 -20.27
C ASN A 286 38.02 31.58 -18.83
N THR A 287 38.00 32.85 -18.44
CA THR A 287 37.67 33.25 -17.06
C THR A 287 36.17 33.18 -16.75
N GLY A 288 35.32 32.87 -17.74
CA GLY A 288 33.88 32.99 -17.64
C GLY A 288 33.44 34.44 -17.45
N MET A 289 34.20 35.41 -17.98
CA MET A 289 33.89 36.84 -17.95
C MET A 289 33.76 37.43 -19.37
N ALA A 290 33.61 36.57 -20.38
CA ALA A 290 33.48 36.99 -21.75
C ALA A 290 32.19 37.81 -21.94
N TRP A 291 32.29 38.84 -22.78
CA TRP A 291 31.15 39.62 -23.23
C TRP A 291 30.52 38.99 -24.45
N LEU A 292 29.19 38.98 -24.50
CA LEU A 292 28.44 38.59 -25.68
C LEU A 292 27.64 39.78 -26.18
N VAL A 293 27.80 40.10 -27.46
CA VAL A 293 27.01 41.13 -28.14
C VAL A 293 26.40 40.57 -29.41
N LYS A 294 25.22 41.08 -29.77
CA LYS A 294 24.58 40.79 -31.05
C LYS A 294 24.87 41.95 -32.01
N HIS A 295 25.38 41.63 -33.20
CA HIS A 295 25.65 42.62 -34.24
C HIS A 295 25.16 42.08 -35.59
N LYS A 296 24.23 42.79 -36.24
CA LYS A 296 23.61 42.39 -37.52
C LYS A 296 23.10 40.93 -37.55
N GLY A 297 22.58 40.45 -36.42
CA GLY A 297 22.06 39.09 -36.28
C GLY A 297 23.10 38.02 -35.92
N GLN A 298 24.39 38.31 -36.03
CA GLN A 298 25.47 37.42 -35.60
C GLN A 298 25.82 37.67 -34.13
N MET A 299 26.15 36.61 -33.41
CA MET A 299 26.61 36.70 -32.02
C MET A 299 28.13 36.75 -31.99
N ILE A 300 28.67 37.74 -31.30
CA ILE A 300 30.11 37.97 -31.16
C ILE A 300 30.48 37.88 -29.68
N GLY A 301 31.38 36.97 -29.35
CA GLY A 301 32.04 36.89 -28.06
C GLY A 301 33.30 37.74 -28.04
N ALA A 302 33.54 38.45 -26.95
CA ALA A 302 34.74 39.25 -26.71
C ALA A 302 35.36 38.86 -25.36
N ASP A 303 36.61 38.42 -25.37
CA ASP A 303 37.31 38.01 -24.15
C ASP A 303 38.83 38.31 -24.19
N THR A 304 39.62 37.61 -23.37
CA THR A 304 41.08 37.74 -23.33
C THR A 304 41.79 37.34 -24.62
N PHE A 305 41.17 36.51 -25.46
CA PHE A 305 41.69 36.03 -26.75
C PHE A 305 41.26 36.90 -27.94
N GLY A 306 40.45 37.93 -27.71
CA GLY A 306 39.95 38.84 -28.74
C GLY A 306 38.48 38.58 -29.07
N LEU A 307 38.10 38.79 -30.33
CA LEU A 307 36.76 38.57 -30.85
C LEU A 307 36.60 37.19 -31.49
N ILE A 308 35.46 36.57 -31.19
CA ILE A 308 35.05 35.27 -31.68
C ILE A 308 33.64 35.39 -32.22
N ALA A 309 33.42 35.06 -33.49
CA ALA A 309 32.08 34.91 -34.05
C ALA A 309 31.52 33.54 -33.67
N ILE A 310 30.28 33.52 -33.17
CA ILE A 310 29.60 32.32 -32.69
C ILE A 310 28.38 32.05 -33.56
N ASP A 311 28.32 30.86 -34.16
CA ASP A 311 27.15 30.35 -34.86
C ASP A 311 26.38 29.42 -33.90
N VAL A 312 25.26 29.92 -33.37
CA VAL A 312 24.44 29.19 -32.39
C VAL A 312 23.80 27.95 -33.00
N ASP A 313 23.36 28.06 -34.26
CA ASP A 313 22.59 27.02 -34.96
C ASP A 313 23.48 25.85 -35.38
N GLN A 314 24.68 26.16 -35.87
CA GLN A 314 25.68 25.14 -36.22
C GLN A 314 26.46 24.66 -35.00
N GLY A 315 26.46 25.44 -33.91
CA GLY A 315 27.19 25.12 -32.71
C GLY A 315 28.70 25.21 -32.89
N THR A 316 29.16 26.17 -33.68
CA THR A 316 30.56 26.38 -34.02
C THR A 316 30.97 27.80 -33.68
N SER A 317 32.28 28.02 -33.58
CA SER A 317 32.84 29.36 -33.40
C SER A 317 34.02 29.57 -34.34
N ARG A 318 34.30 30.84 -34.65
CA ARG A 318 35.40 31.26 -35.52
C ARG A 318 36.07 32.49 -34.93
N LEU A 319 37.39 32.40 -34.71
CA LEU A 319 38.20 33.54 -34.31
C LEU A 319 38.26 34.56 -35.46
N LEU A 320 38.05 35.85 -35.17
CA LEU A 320 38.15 36.92 -36.15
C LEU A 320 39.60 37.41 -36.27
N THR A 321 40.47 36.59 -36.88
CA THR A 321 41.92 36.81 -36.94
C THR A 321 42.31 38.18 -37.48
N ASP A 322 41.70 38.62 -38.59
CA ASP A 322 42.05 39.89 -39.25
C ASP A 322 41.81 41.11 -38.35
N ILE A 323 40.78 41.03 -37.50
CA ILE A 323 40.46 42.07 -36.51
C ILE A 323 41.32 41.89 -35.25
N ASN A 324 41.50 40.65 -34.80
CA ASN A 324 42.27 40.32 -33.59
C ASN A 324 43.76 40.66 -33.68
N GLU A 325 44.32 40.75 -34.89
CA GLU A 325 45.68 41.25 -35.10
C GLU A 325 45.79 42.78 -34.93
N GLN A 326 44.67 43.52 -35.06
CA GLN A 326 44.61 44.97 -34.94
C GLN A 326 44.20 45.46 -33.55
N ILE A 327 43.62 44.59 -32.71
CA ILE A 327 43.20 44.91 -31.33
C ILE A 327 44.10 44.27 -30.28
N GLY A 328 44.21 44.90 -29.12
CA GLY A 328 44.92 44.35 -27.98
C GLY A 328 44.15 43.22 -27.29
N ARG A 329 44.87 42.41 -26.49
CA ARG A 329 44.27 41.39 -25.61
C ARG A 329 43.69 42.00 -24.34
N ALA A 330 42.93 41.19 -23.61
CA ALA A 330 42.25 41.54 -22.35
C ALA A 330 41.15 42.59 -22.53
N ILE A 331 40.10 42.20 -23.24
CA ILE A 331 38.87 42.97 -23.40
C ILE A 331 38.05 42.84 -22.11
N PHE A 332 37.62 43.98 -21.56
CA PHE A 332 36.84 44.07 -20.33
C PHE A 332 35.41 44.52 -20.55
N THR A 333 35.10 45.11 -21.71
CA THR A 333 33.76 45.56 -22.06
C THR A 333 33.56 45.57 -23.57
N ALA A 334 32.34 45.24 -23.98
CA ALA A 334 31.91 45.31 -25.37
C ALA A 334 30.49 45.88 -25.45
N TYR A 335 30.26 46.71 -26.45
CA TYR A 335 28.94 47.29 -26.74
C TYR A 335 28.72 47.32 -28.25
N SER A 336 27.51 47.01 -28.71
CA SER A 336 27.17 46.94 -30.13
C SER A 336 26.16 48.02 -30.47
N THR A 337 26.44 48.74 -31.56
CA THR A 337 25.50 49.65 -32.23
C THR A 337 25.08 49.04 -33.56
N ASP A 338 24.11 49.64 -34.25
CA ASP A 338 23.68 49.20 -35.58
C ASP A 338 24.83 49.18 -36.60
N ALA A 339 25.79 50.10 -36.47
CA ALA A 339 26.89 50.28 -37.41
C ALA A 339 28.20 49.63 -36.95
N TYR A 340 28.53 49.72 -35.65
CA TYR A 340 29.86 49.35 -35.14
C TYR A 340 29.81 48.56 -33.84
N ILE A 341 30.85 47.77 -33.60
CA ILE A 341 31.15 47.17 -32.30
C ILE A 341 32.20 48.02 -31.60
N TRP A 342 31.96 48.35 -30.33
CA TRP A 342 32.87 49.12 -29.49
C TRP A 342 33.46 48.22 -28.42
N LEU A 343 34.78 48.24 -28.27
CA LEU A 343 35.51 47.44 -27.28
C LEU A 343 36.35 48.32 -26.37
N GLY A 344 36.44 47.92 -25.10
CA GLY A 344 37.32 48.51 -24.12
C GLY A 344 38.07 47.45 -23.33
N GLY A 345 39.32 47.74 -22.96
CA GLY A 345 40.15 46.87 -22.13
C GLY A 345 41.46 47.54 -21.70
N ILE A 346 42.44 46.73 -21.30
CA ILE A 346 43.76 47.23 -20.82
C ILE A 346 44.52 47.99 -21.92
N ASN A 347 44.42 47.51 -23.16
CA ASN A 347 45.30 47.92 -24.26
C ASN A 347 44.62 48.82 -25.29
N GLY A 348 43.37 49.24 -25.06
CA GLY A 348 42.72 50.15 -25.99
C GLY A 348 41.23 50.34 -25.84
N PHE A 349 40.76 51.32 -26.60
CA PHE A 349 39.37 51.63 -26.86
C PHE A 349 39.19 51.62 -28.37
N TYR A 350 38.37 50.70 -28.88
CA TYR A 350 38.31 50.40 -30.30
C TYR A 350 36.89 50.58 -30.83
N ARG A 351 36.77 51.12 -32.03
CA ARG A 351 35.56 51.05 -32.85
C ARG A 351 35.82 50.12 -34.02
N ILE A 352 34.97 49.14 -34.22
CA ILE A 352 35.18 48.05 -35.17
C ILE A 352 34.01 48.02 -36.16
N ASP A 353 34.37 48.08 -37.44
CA ASP A 353 33.50 47.69 -38.54
C ASP A 353 33.81 46.25 -38.90
N ILE A 354 32.88 45.35 -38.59
CA ILE A 354 33.10 43.91 -38.75
C ILE A 354 33.04 43.48 -40.22
N ASP A 355 32.29 44.21 -41.07
CA ASP A 355 32.08 43.85 -42.47
C ASP A 355 33.31 44.21 -43.31
N ASP A 356 33.92 45.36 -43.00
CA ASP A 356 35.13 45.84 -43.66
C ASP A 356 36.43 45.40 -42.94
N SER A 357 36.33 44.63 -41.85
CA SER A 357 37.46 44.25 -40.97
C SER A 357 38.31 45.45 -40.53
N LYS A 358 37.69 46.63 -40.37
CA LYS A 358 38.37 47.89 -40.06
C LYS A 358 38.29 48.20 -38.58
N VAL A 359 39.44 48.53 -37.99
CA VAL A 359 39.55 48.88 -36.57
C VAL A 359 40.09 50.29 -36.42
N ASP A 360 39.31 51.16 -35.78
CA ASP A 360 39.79 52.47 -35.32
C ASP A 360 40.22 52.36 -33.85
N ASN A 361 41.52 52.52 -33.57
CA ASN A 361 42.04 52.61 -32.20
C ASN A 361 41.94 54.06 -31.70
N LEU A 362 41.09 54.28 -30.71
CA LEU A 362 40.72 55.60 -30.20
C LEU A 362 41.30 55.87 -28.80
N ILE A 363 42.20 55.02 -28.30
CA ILE A 363 42.72 55.15 -26.93
C ILE A 363 43.43 56.49 -26.67
N ASN A 364 44.09 57.06 -27.69
CA ASN A 364 44.79 58.34 -27.58
C ASN A 364 43.84 59.55 -27.47
N LYS A 365 42.53 59.36 -27.71
CA LYS A 365 41.51 60.38 -27.49
C LYS A 365 40.95 60.35 -26.07
N LEU A 366 41.25 59.30 -25.32
CA LEU A 366 40.85 59.15 -23.93
C LEU A 366 41.97 59.67 -23.01
N PRO A 367 41.62 60.12 -21.80
CA PRO A 367 42.58 60.64 -20.84
C PRO A 367 43.42 59.53 -20.19
N PHE A 368 42.89 58.30 -20.13
CA PHE A 368 43.53 57.12 -19.57
C PHE A 368 43.33 55.91 -20.48
N HIS A 369 44.21 54.92 -20.34
CA HIS A 369 44.35 53.83 -21.31
C HIS A 369 43.56 52.55 -20.98
N ILE A 370 42.94 52.45 -19.80
CA ILE A 370 42.20 51.26 -19.37
C ILE A 370 40.71 51.58 -19.33
N VAL A 371 39.95 50.95 -20.22
CA VAL A 371 38.49 51.10 -20.29
C VAL A 371 37.81 49.93 -19.57
N MET A 372 36.98 50.25 -18.58
CA MET A 372 36.29 49.29 -17.71
C MET A 372 34.84 49.04 -18.13
N CYS A 373 34.10 50.09 -18.50
CA CYS A 373 32.75 49.96 -19.03
C CYS A 373 32.44 50.87 -20.20
N ILE A 374 31.61 50.38 -21.13
CA ILE A 374 30.97 51.15 -22.19
C ILE A 374 29.47 50.98 -22.07
N LYS A 375 28.73 52.09 -22.04
CA LYS A 375 27.27 52.11 -21.98
C LYS A 375 26.71 53.20 -22.87
N GLU A 376 25.47 53.03 -23.30
CA GLU A 376 24.73 54.08 -23.98
C GLU A 376 24.44 55.25 -23.02
N TYR A 377 24.71 56.47 -23.46
CA TYR A 377 24.34 57.68 -22.73
C TYR A 377 23.08 58.33 -23.33
N ASP A 378 23.09 58.46 -24.66
CA ASP A 378 21.97 58.86 -25.51
C ASP A 378 22.19 58.28 -26.93
N GLN A 379 21.25 58.54 -27.84
CA GLN A 379 21.28 58.01 -29.22
C GLN A 379 22.58 58.32 -30.01
N ASN A 380 23.35 59.32 -29.60
CA ASN A 380 24.54 59.79 -30.32
C ASN A 380 25.83 59.62 -29.52
N ARG A 381 25.78 59.30 -28.22
CA ARG A 381 26.93 59.30 -27.34
C ARG A 381 27.01 58.05 -26.48
N LEU A 382 28.23 57.54 -26.33
CA LEU A 382 28.58 56.47 -25.41
C LEU A 382 29.24 57.05 -24.16
N LEU A 383 28.88 56.51 -23.01
CA LEU A 383 29.57 56.71 -21.76
C LEU A 383 30.67 55.67 -21.64
N VAL A 384 31.91 56.14 -21.45
CA VAL A 384 33.12 55.31 -21.34
C VAL A 384 33.75 55.53 -19.97
N CYS A 385 33.80 54.48 -19.16
CA CYS A 385 34.33 54.47 -17.80
C CYS A 385 35.76 53.94 -17.78
N MET A 386 36.60 54.53 -16.95
CA MET A 386 38.03 54.18 -16.82
C MET A 386 38.35 53.64 -15.42
N ASP A 387 39.49 52.96 -15.31
CA ASP A 387 39.97 52.32 -14.07
C ASP A 387 40.31 53.31 -12.94
N ASN A 388 40.60 54.56 -13.27
CA ASN A 388 40.92 55.60 -12.30
C ASN A 388 39.72 56.44 -11.87
N GLY A 389 38.50 56.05 -12.25
CA GLY A 389 37.27 56.75 -11.89
C GLY A 389 36.86 57.88 -12.83
N GLN A 390 37.60 58.13 -13.90
CA GLN A 390 37.20 59.10 -14.92
C GLN A 390 36.15 58.54 -15.89
N VAL A 391 35.32 59.44 -16.41
CA VAL A 391 34.27 59.11 -17.38
C VAL A 391 34.32 60.09 -18.54
N SER A 392 34.29 59.55 -19.75
CA SER A 392 34.24 60.31 -20.99
C SER A 392 32.94 60.02 -21.75
N LEU A 393 32.41 61.04 -22.42
CA LEU A 393 31.36 60.91 -23.40
C LEU A 393 31.98 60.90 -24.80
N VAL A 394 31.71 59.85 -25.57
CA VAL A 394 32.24 59.69 -26.92
C VAL A 394 31.11 59.78 -27.92
N ASN A 395 31.17 60.73 -28.85
CA ASN A 395 30.20 60.83 -29.93
C ASN A 395 30.42 59.68 -30.94
N ILE A 396 29.36 58.93 -31.23
CA ILE A 396 29.40 57.73 -32.08
C ILE A 396 29.78 58.08 -33.53
N HIS A 397 29.37 59.25 -34.01
CA HIS A 397 29.57 59.70 -35.39
C HIS A 397 30.84 60.54 -35.56
N THR A 398 31.05 61.56 -34.73
CA THR A 398 32.20 62.49 -34.86
C THR A 398 33.46 61.96 -34.21
N LEU A 399 33.36 60.96 -33.32
CA LEU A 399 34.47 60.46 -32.49
C LEU A 399 35.10 61.54 -31.61
N GLU A 400 34.39 62.62 -31.33
CA GLU A 400 34.80 63.63 -30.36
C GLU A 400 34.57 63.09 -28.94
N VAL A 401 35.49 63.45 -28.05
CA VAL A 401 35.50 63.02 -26.66
C VAL A 401 35.31 64.23 -25.76
N GLU A 402 34.26 64.20 -24.94
CA GLU A 402 33.96 65.20 -23.91
C GLU A 402 34.22 64.57 -22.54
N HIS A 403 34.91 65.28 -21.64
CA HIS A 403 35.06 64.81 -20.25
C HIS A 403 33.82 65.11 -19.43
N MET A 404 33.38 64.10 -18.70
CA MET A 404 32.38 64.28 -17.66
C MET A 404 33.10 64.46 -16.33
N ASP A 405 33.01 65.66 -15.76
CA ASP A 405 33.48 65.91 -14.40
C ASP A 405 32.61 65.10 -13.43
N ILE A 406 33.20 64.08 -12.82
CA ILE A 406 32.62 63.35 -11.70
C ILE A 406 33.60 63.54 -10.55
N ALA A 407 33.12 63.86 -9.35
CA ALA A 407 33.96 64.20 -8.21
C ALA A 407 35.13 63.20 -8.09
N ALA A 408 36.36 63.74 -8.11
CA ALA A 408 37.58 62.96 -8.32
C ALA A 408 37.82 61.97 -7.18
N THR A 409 37.60 60.69 -7.47
CA THR A 409 38.00 59.57 -6.62
C THR A 409 38.89 58.66 -7.45
N SER A 410 40.02 58.20 -6.92
CA SER A 410 40.96 57.31 -7.61
C SER A 410 40.48 55.84 -7.66
N GLU A 411 39.16 55.62 -7.67
CA GLU A 411 38.54 54.29 -7.57
C GLU A 411 37.98 53.84 -8.91
N THR A 412 37.97 52.53 -9.16
CA THR A 412 37.50 51.95 -10.42
C THR A 412 36.00 52.13 -10.58
N ILE A 413 35.55 52.36 -11.82
CA ILE A 413 34.13 52.29 -12.18
C ILE A 413 33.92 51.04 -13.04
N ASP A 414 33.35 50.00 -12.44
CA ASP A 414 33.14 48.69 -13.08
C ASP A 414 31.87 48.66 -13.94
N SER A 415 30.87 49.44 -13.57
CA SER A 415 29.61 49.55 -14.32
C SER A 415 28.98 50.91 -14.13
N ALA A 416 28.26 51.35 -15.15
CA ALA A 416 27.51 52.60 -15.14
C ALA A 416 26.11 52.36 -15.67
N PHE A 417 25.19 53.21 -15.22
CA PHE A 417 23.80 53.12 -15.59
C PHE A 417 23.19 54.52 -15.68
N GLY A 418 22.34 54.76 -16.69
CA GLY A 418 21.60 55.99 -16.85
C GLY A 418 20.09 55.72 -16.90
N TYR A 419 19.32 56.43 -16.07
CA TYR A 419 17.86 56.44 -16.13
C TYR A 419 17.35 57.86 -16.04
N ASP A 420 16.50 58.25 -16.98
CA ASP A 420 15.94 59.61 -17.05
C ASP A 420 17.05 60.67 -16.92
N ASN A 421 17.00 61.49 -15.87
CA ASN A 421 18.01 62.52 -15.59
C ASN A 421 19.06 62.10 -14.54
N SER A 422 19.16 60.81 -14.20
CA SER A 422 20.12 60.26 -13.22
C SER A 422 21.18 59.37 -13.87
N LEU A 423 22.38 59.41 -13.31
CA LEU A 423 23.51 58.55 -13.59
C LEU A 423 23.96 57.86 -12.31
N TRP A 424 24.19 56.56 -12.40
CA TRP A 424 24.65 55.71 -11.31
C TRP A 424 25.93 55.00 -11.73
N PHE A 425 26.91 54.94 -10.82
CA PHE A 425 28.21 54.33 -11.05
C PHE A 425 28.51 53.33 -9.95
N ALA A 426 28.73 52.07 -10.32
CA ALA A 426 29.22 51.03 -9.43
C ALA A 426 30.74 51.14 -9.34
N ARG A 427 31.25 51.20 -8.11
CA ARG A 427 32.66 51.41 -7.80
C ARG A 427 33.15 50.43 -6.76
N SER A 428 34.47 50.31 -6.68
CA SER A 428 35.13 49.56 -5.62
C SER A 428 34.87 50.12 -4.21
N GLY A 429 34.61 51.42 -4.08
CA GLY A 429 34.27 52.07 -2.80
C GLY A 429 32.81 52.54 -2.71
N GLY A 430 31.89 51.85 -3.39
CA GLY A 430 30.45 52.06 -3.24
C GLY A 430 29.69 52.43 -4.50
N LEU A 431 28.52 53.01 -4.31
CA LEU A 431 27.59 53.40 -5.36
C LEU A 431 27.51 54.92 -5.46
N GLN A 432 27.84 55.49 -6.61
CA GLN A 432 27.78 56.94 -6.80
C GLN A 432 26.59 57.34 -7.66
N HIS A 433 25.83 58.32 -7.18
CA HIS A 433 24.70 58.93 -7.88
C HIS A 433 25.03 60.35 -8.33
N LYS A 434 24.65 60.69 -9.56
CA LYS A 434 24.80 62.02 -10.14
C LYS A 434 23.59 62.36 -10.99
N VAL A 435 23.02 63.54 -10.81
CA VAL A 435 21.99 64.06 -11.72
C VAL A 435 22.67 64.65 -12.95
N LYS A 436 22.19 64.32 -14.16
CA LYS A 436 22.71 64.84 -15.42
C LYS A 436 22.63 66.38 -15.42
N GLY A 437 23.72 67.02 -15.82
CA GLY A 437 23.85 68.48 -15.82
C GLY A 437 24.21 69.11 -14.47
N ASN A 438 24.07 68.40 -13.34
CA ASN A 438 24.58 68.85 -12.05
C ASN A 438 26.08 68.62 -11.93
N LYS A 439 26.78 69.53 -11.25
CA LYS A 439 28.20 69.37 -10.93
C LYS A 439 28.41 68.39 -9.77
N GLU A 440 27.55 68.44 -8.76
CA GLU A 440 27.64 67.59 -7.56
C GLU A 440 27.21 66.14 -7.82
N SER A 441 27.73 65.24 -7.00
CA SER A 441 27.44 63.81 -6.99
C SER A 441 27.55 63.27 -5.58
N HIS A 442 26.76 62.25 -5.24
CA HIS A 442 26.68 61.67 -3.90
C HIS A 442 27.20 60.23 -3.90
N LEU A 443 28.06 59.90 -2.93
CA LEU A 443 28.53 58.53 -2.70
C LEU A 443 27.66 57.86 -1.65
N LEU A 444 27.23 56.65 -1.93
CA LEU A 444 26.29 55.85 -1.16
C LEU A 444 26.89 54.45 -0.96
N LEU A 445 26.56 53.78 0.14
CA LEU A 445 26.93 52.38 0.38
C LEU A 445 28.44 52.09 0.20
N ASN A 446 29.31 52.94 0.76
CA ASN A 446 30.76 52.92 0.54
C ASN A 446 31.51 51.77 1.21
N GLN A 447 30.79 50.91 1.93
CA GLN A 447 31.31 49.67 2.51
C GLN A 447 31.34 48.48 1.53
N PHE A 448 30.75 48.60 0.34
CA PHE A 448 30.61 47.51 -0.63
C PHE A 448 31.33 47.80 -1.94
N THR A 449 31.85 46.73 -2.57
CA THR A 449 32.40 46.77 -3.93
C THR A 449 31.32 46.36 -4.91
N PHE A 450 30.74 47.32 -5.63
CA PHE A 450 29.72 47.04 -6.65
C PHE A 450 30.38 46.78 -8.01
N MET A 451 29.92 45.72 -8.67
CA MET A 451 30.44 45.24 -9.95
C MET A 451 29.48 45.50 -11.10
N GLN A 452 28.16 45.44 -10.84
CA GLN A 452 27.16 45.55 -11.89
C GLN A 452 25.90 46.25 -11.42
N LEU A 453 25.33 47.08 -12.29
CA LEU A 453 24.06 47.78 -12.07
C LEU A 453 23.05 47.44 -13.16
N HIS A 454 21.79 47.29 -12.76
CA HIS A 454 20.66 47.15 -13.67
C HIS A 454 19.43 47.83 -13.08
N SER A 455 18.80 48.74 -13.82
CA SER A 455 17.50 49.28 -13.42
C SER A 455 16.39 48.48 -14.03
N SER A 456 15.40 48.17 -13.22
CA SER A 456 14.25 47.43 -13.72
C SER A 456 13.40 48.28 -14.67
N GLN A 457 12.99 47.68 -15.78
CA GLN A 457 11.96 48.20 -16.67
C GLN A 457 10.55 47.86 -16.16
N TYR A 458 10.40 46.74 -15.44
CA TYR A 458 9.14 46.31 -14.83
C TYR A 458 8.75 47.15 -13.60
N SER A 459 9.73 47.47 -12.76
CA SER A 459 9.64 48.27 -11.55
C SER A 459 10.61 49.46 -11.65
N PRO A 460 10.26 50.55 -12.36
CA PRO A 460 11.20 51.60 -12.77
C PRO A 460 11.95 52.33 -11.63
N ARG A 461 11.49 52.19 -10.39
CA ARG A 461 12.09 52.78 -9.19
C ARG A 461 13.11 51.87 -8.49
N LYS A 462 13.25 50.62 -8.93
CA LYS A 462 14.14 49.63 -8.32
C LYS A 462 15.43 49.51 -9.13
N LEU A 463 16.54 49.77 -8.45
CA LEU A 463 17.89 49.52 -8.95
C LEU A 463 18.43 48.23 -8.36
N TYR A 464 18.94 47.34 -9.20
CA TYR A 464 19.59 46.10 -8.80
C TYR A 464 21.10 46.27 -8.93
N ALA A 465 21.82 45.97 -7.84
CA ALA A 465 23.25 46.20 -7.72
C ALA A 465 23.94 44.90 -7.27
N GLY A 466 24.69 44.30 -8.19
CA GLY A 466 25.49 43.10 -7.95
C GLY A 466 26.87 43.48 -7.40
N THR A 467 27.34 42.72 -6.42
CA THR A 467 28.60 43.00 -5.71
C THR A 467 29.68 41.99 -6.04
N GLN A 468 30.90 42.29 -5.61
CA GLN A 468 32.02 41.37 -5.73
C GLN A 468 31.99 40.21 -4.71
N GLU A 469 31.51 40.46 -3.48
CA GLU A 469 31.68 39.52 -2.36
C GLU A 469 30.43 39.25 -1.52
N ASP A 470 29.31 39.97 -1.73
CA ASP A 470 28.14 39.82 -0.85
C ASP A 470 26.92 39.20 -1.54
N GLY A 471 26.76 39.36 -2.86
CA GLY A 471 25.56 38.98 -3.60
C GLY A 471 24.86 40.18 -4.26
N LEU A 472 23.52 40.21 -4.19
CA LEU A 472 22.68 41.18 -4.89
C LEU A 472 21.93 42.09 -3.91
N TYR A 473 21.94 43.39 -4.21
CA TYR A 473 21.13 44.39 -3.53
C TYR A 473 20.04 44.95 -4.45
N ARG A 474 18.85 45.16 -3.91
CA ARG A 474 17.80 45.99 -4.52
C ARG A 474 17.71 47.31 -3.75
N ILE A 475 17.75 48.41 -4.47
CA ILE A 475 17.79 49.78 -3.93
C ILE A 475 16.59 50.54 -4.48
N ASP A 476 15.81 51.15 -3.58
CA ASP A 476 14.72 52.06 -3.96
C ASP A 476 15.26 53.47 -4.23
N GLN A 477 14.84 54.07 -5.34
CA GLN A 477 15.33 55.38 -5.78
C GLN A 477 14.63 56.57 -5.09
N ASP A 478 13.43 56.39 -4.49
CA ASP A 478 12.60 57.51 -4.02
C ASP A 478 12.68 57.81 -2.50
N ASP A 479 13.15 56.87 -1.65
CA ASP A 479 12.98 56.99 -0.19
C ASP A 479 14.19 56.45 0.59
N HIS A 480 15.01 57.35 1.14
CA HIS A 480 16.12 57.04 2.07
C HIS A 480 17.13 55.96 1.63
N LEU A 481 17.14 55.54 0.36
CA LEU A 481 17.95 54.44 -0.17
C LEU A 481 17.75 53.15 0.64
N GLN A 482 16.49 52.74 0.85
CA GLN A 482 16.22 51.43 1.43
C GLN A 482 16.86 50.34 0.57
N THR A 483 17.71 49.53 1.20
CA THR A 483 18.41 48.41 0.58
C THR A 483 17.84 47.10 1.06
N GLU A 484 17.52 46.23 0.12
CA GLU A 484 17.16 44.84 0.38
C GLU A 484 18.25 43.93 -0.17
N TYR A 485 18.60 42.91 0.61
CA TYR A 485 19.66 41.97 0.29
C TYR A 485 19.07 40.63 -0.16
N PHE A 486 19.64 40.06 -1.23
CA PHE A 486 19.34 38.72 -1.70
C PHE A 486 20.61 37.86 -1.61
N ASP A 487 20.53 36.79 -0.82
CA ASP A 487 21.59 35.80 -0.67
C ASP A 487 21.85 35.10 -2.00
N MET A 488 23.12 35.01 -2.41
CA MET A 488 23.56 34.38 -3.66
C MET A 488 24.58 33.26 -3.42
N SER A 489 24.80 32.86 -2.16
CA SER A 489 25.79 31.85 -1.75
C SER A 489 25.71 30.55 -2.56
N TYR A 490 24.50 30.13 -2.97
CA TYR A 490 24.29 28.89 -3.73
C TYR A 490 24.88 28.89 -5.15
N ILE A 491 25.09 30.08 -5.73
CA ILE A 491 25.74 30.26 -7.04
C ILE A 491 27.03 31.07 -6.94
N GLY A 492 27.47 31.37 -5.72
CA GLY A 492 28.57 32.28 -5.41
C GLY A 492 28.14 33.74 -5.32
N GLU A 493 28.77 34.48 -4.41
CA GLU A 493 28.39 35.85 -4.06
C GLU A 493 28.84 36.90 -5.08
N ARG A 494 29.84 36.57 -5.91
CA ARG A 494 30.34 37.46 -6.94
C ARG A 494 29.42 37.51 -8.16
N ILE A 495 28.63 38.58 -8.26
CA ILE A 495 27.71 38.78 -9.39
C ILE A 495 28.48 39.30 -10.60
N HIS A 496 28.44 38.53 -11.67
CA HIS A 496 29.01 38.93 -12.94
C HIS A 496 28.04 39.86 -13.65
N ASP A 497 26.85 39.41 -14.03
CA ASP A 497 25.94 40.23 -14.81
C ASP A 497 24.48 40.10 -14.37
N ILE A 498 23.69 41.08 -14.77
CA ILE A 498 22.28 41.22 -14.47
C ILE A 498 21.54 41.55 -15.76
N ALA A 499 20.51 40.79 -16.09
CA ALA A 499 19.65 41.03 -17.25
C ALA A 499 18.18 40.82 -16.89
N GLU A 500 17.29 41.58 -17.52
CA GLU A 500 15.85 41.53 -17.23
C GLU A 500 15.05 41.15 -18.47
N TYR A 501 13.98 40.39 -18.26
CA TYR A 501 12.93 40.17 -19.26
C TYR A 501 11.57 39.99 -18.59
N GLY A 502 10.64 40.89 -18.88
CA GLY A 502 9.34 40.96 -18.20
C GLY A 502 9.55 41.17 -16.70
N LYS A 503 8.87 40.37 -15.88
CA LYS A 503 8.99 40.44 -14.41
C LYS A 503 10.20 39.72 -13.82
N ASN A 504 11.06 39.13 -14.64
CA ASN A 504 12.17 38.29 -14.16
C ASN A 504 13.53 38.96 -14.36
N ILE A 505 14.38 38.85 -13.35
CA ILE A 505 15.79 39.24 -13.39
C ILE A 505 16.64 37.98 -13.37
N TRP A 506 17.56 37.88 -14.32
CA TRP A 506 18.55 36.83 -14.42
C TRP A 506 19.92 37.34 -14.02
N LEU A 507 20.64 36.51 -13.29
CA LEU A 507 21.92 36.82 -12.67
C LEU A 507 22.92 35.73 -13.05
N THR A 508 24.15 36.13 -13.38
CA THR A 508 25.29 35.20 -13.54
C THR A 508 26.30 35.39 -12.42
N SER A 509 26.97 34.32 -12.01
CA SER A 509 27.95 34.31 -10.94
C SER A 509 29.09 33.30 -11.21
N ILE A 510 30.02 33.18 -10.26
CA ILE A 510 31.17 32.27 -10.28
C ILE A 510 30.82 30.79 -10.24
N LEU A 511 29.61 30.39 -9.81
CA LEU A 511 29.18 28.98 -9.78
C LEU A 511 27.88 28.72 -10.56
N GLY A 512 27.25 29.71 -11.19
CA GLY A 512 26.05 29.46 -12.00
C GLY A 512 25.17 30.67 -12.26
N LEU A 513 23.86 30.42 -12.30
CA LEU A 513 22.83 31.38 -12.65
C LEU A 513 21.75 31.45 -11.56
N ALA A 514 21.13 32.61 -11.38
CA ALA A 514 19.91 32.75 -10.57
C ALA A 514 18.85 33.54 -11.31
N LYS A 515 17.59 33.30 -10.94
CA LYS A 515 16.41 34.01 -11.42
C LYS A 515 15.66 34.59 -10.24
N LEU A 516 15.44 35.90 -10.23
CA LEU A 516 14.61 36.61 -9.26
C LEU A 516 13.31 37.04 -9.96
N ASN A 517 12.17 36.63 -9.42
CA ASN A 517 10.87 37.17 -9.83
C ASN A 517 10.58 38.44 -9.03
N GLN A 518 10.35 39.56 -9.72
CA GLN A 518 10.17 40.86 -9.10
C GLN A 518 8.80 41.07 -8.45
N GLU A 519 7.82 40.20 -8.73
CA GLU A 519 6.44 40.33 -8.22
C GLU A 519 6.26 39.70 -6.83
N ASP A 520 6.92 38.57 -6.58
CA ASP A 520 6.82 37.78 -5.35
C ASP A 520 8.16 37.57 -4.64
N ASP A 521 9.24 38.17 -5.15
CA ASP A 521 10.61 38.06 -4.67
C ASP A 521 11.15 36.62 -4.59
N GLN A 522 10.55 35.69 -5.34
CA GLN A 522 11.05 34.32 -5.39
C GLN A 522 12.37 34.24 -6.16
N LEU A 523 13.34 33.59 -5.52
CA LEU A 523 14.67 33.33 -6.06
C LEU A 523 14.82 31.85 -6.43
N SER A 524 15.20 31.58 -7.67
CA SER A 524 15.49 30.25 -8.19
C SER A 524 16.96 30.15 -8.60
N TYR A 525 17.66 29.11 -8.15
CA TYR A 525 19.08 28.92 -8.44
C TYR A 525 19.31 27.80 -9.45
N TYR A 526 20.32 27.98 -10.29
CA TYR A 526 20.73 27.03 -11.31
C TYR A 526 22.26 26.87 -11.28
N PRO A 527 22.78 26.01 -10.39
CA PRO A 527 24.22 25.80 -10.26
C PRO A 527 24.78 25.13 -11.52
N ILE A 528 25.81 25.73 -12.09
CA ILE A 528 26.59 25.18 -13.20
C ILE A 528 27.96 24.68 -12.71
N ASN A 529 28.33 25.02 -11.46
CA ASN A 529 29.62 24.75 -10.82
C ASN A 529 30.81 25.29 -11.62
N LYS A 530 30.57 26.36 -12.38
CA LYS A 530 31.55 27.08 -13.19
C LYS A 530 31.15 28.54 -13.26
N SER A 531 32.15 29.39 -13.48
CA SER A 531 31.97 30.82 -13.73
C SER A 531 31.14 31.01 -15.01
N VAL A 532 30.08 31.82 -14.94
CA VAL A 532 29.24 32.18 -16.09
C VAL A 532 29.38 33.67 -16.37
N GLY A 533 29.63 34.02 -17.64
CA GLY A 533 29.96 35.38 -18.05
C GLY A 533 28.79 36.34 -18.17
N ARG A 534 28.99 37.36 -19.01
CA ARG A 534 27.98 38.40 -19.26
C ARG A 534 26.81 37.84 -20.04
N ILE A 535 25.61 38.36 -19.77
CA ILE A 535 24.35 37.89 -20.31
C ILE A 535 24.03 38.71 -21.56
N LEU A 536 23.85 38.03 -22.69
CA LEU A 536 23.17 38.60 -23.86
C LEU A 536 21.70 38.21 -23.79
N ASN A 537 20.81 39.20 -23.68
CA ASN A 537 19.36 39.00 -23.80
C ASN A 537 18.91 39.32 -25.24
N ASP A 538 18.39 38.32 -25.93
CA ASP A 538 17.83 38.42 -27.29
C ASP A 538 16.35 38.05 -27.28
N GLY A 539 15.51 39.02 -26.94
CA GLY A 539 14.05 38.86 -26.97
C GLY A 539 13.50 37.83 -25.98
N GLY A 540 14.21 37.59 -24.87
CA GLY A 540 13.83 36.59 -23.86
C GLY A 540 14.55 35.25 -24.00
N ASN A 541 15.39 35.09 -25.02
CA ASN A 541 16.41 34.04 -25.05
C ASN A 541 17.72 34.64 -24.56
N PHE A 542 18.36 33.96 -23.62
CA PHE A 542 19.56 34.44 -22.97
C PHE A 542 20.74 33.55 -23.29
N TYR A 543 21.92 34.17 -23.38
CA TYR A 543 23.17 33.51 -23.71
C TYR A 543 24.30 34.04 -22.83
N ALA A 544 25.19 33.16 -22.41
CA ALA A 544 26.42 33.50 -21.68
C ALA A 544 27.54 32.49 -22.03
N ILE A 545 28.81 32.86 -21.86
CA ILE A 545 29.94 31.93 -21.99
C ILE A 545 30.40 31.51 -20.59
N ALA A 546 30.49 30.21 -20.35
CA ALA A 546 31.04 29.66 -19.11
C ALA A 546 32.59 29.60 -19.15
N GLY A 547 33.23 29.50 -17.99
CA GLY A 547 34.70 29.47 -17.88
C GLY A 547 35.39 28.27 -18.53
N ASP A 548 34.66 27.23 -18.91
CA ASP A 548 35.20 26.13 -19.71
C ASP A 548 35.04 26.36 -21.23
N GLY A 549 34.55 27.53 -21.64
CA GLY A 549 34.29 27.90 -23.04
C GLY A 549 32.92 27.46 -23.55
N ASN A 550 32.11 26.77 -22.76
CA ASN A 550 30.78 26.35 -23.20
C ASN A 550 29.83 27.55 -23.32
N LEU A 551 29.03 27.56 -24.39
CA LEU A 551 27.89 28.47 -24.54
C LEU A 551 26.73 27.95 -23.68
N VAL A 552 26.34 28.76 -22.70
CA VAL A 552 25.18 28.57 -21.83
C VAL A 552 24.00 29.32 -22.44
N SER A 553 22.84 28.67 -22.60
CA SER A 553 21.63 29.31 -23.12
C SER A 553 20.37 28.91 -22.38
N TRP A 554 19.43 29.85 -22.19
CA TRP A 554 18.15 29.61 -21.53
C TRP A 554 17.05 30.53 -22.07
N GLY A 555 15.78 30.10 -21.97
CA GLY A 555 14.62 30.89 -22.41
C GLY A 555 13.95 31.64 -21.26
N SER A 556 12.98 32.50 -21.57
CA SER A 556 12.17 33.23 -20.57
C SER A 556 11.08 32.36 -19.93
N ASP A 557 10.51 31.43 -20.71
CA ASP A 557 9.54 30.41 -20.28
C ASP A 557 10.25 29.14 -19.77
N THR A 558 11.10 29.28 -18.76
CA THR A 558 11.82 28.15 -18.16
C THR A 558 10.94 27.16 -17.39
N GLN A 559 9.62 27.39 -17.29
CA GLN A 559 8.71 26.50 -16.60
C GLN A 559 8.01 25.56 -17.60
N GLU A 560 8.54 24.36 -17.79
CA GLU A 560 7.78 23.30 -18.47
C GLU A 560 6.47 23.07 -17.69
N ARG A 561 5.34 23.32 -18.37
CA ARG A 561 3.99 23.04 -17.88
C ARG A 561 3.88 21.56 -17.48
N ILE A 562 3.13 21.31 -16.41
CA ILE A 562 2.64 19.99 -15.99
C ILE A 562 1.67 19.48 -17.07
N TYR A 563 2.18 19.05 -18.22
CA TYR A 563 1.36 18.37 -19.22
C TYR A 563 1.45 16.86 -18.96
N ASN A 564 0.32 16.28 -18.54
CA ASN A 564 0.03 14.83 -18.40
C ASN A 564 0.25 14.17 -17.04
N SER A 565 0.42 14.92 -15.96
CA SER A 565 0.48 14.32 -14.63
C SER A 565 -0.89 13.77 -14.17
N LYS A 566 -0.86 12.67 -13.42
CA LYS A 566 -2.00 11.96 -12.84
C LYS A 566 -1.68 11.61 -11.40
N ILE A 567 -2.67 11.72 -10.53
CA ILE A 567 -2.59 11.21 -9.17
C ILE A 567 -2.79 9.69 -9.22
N ILE A 568 -1.82 8.95 -8.71
CA ILE A 568 -1.79 7.49 -8.72
C ILE A 568 -1.74 6.98 -7.29
N LEU A 569 -2.40 5.85 -7.04
CA LEU A 569 -2.33 5.12 -5.77
C LEU A 569 -0.95 4.45 -5.65
N SER A 570 -0.11 4.92 -4.73
CA SER A 570 1.19 4.30 -4.42
C SER A 570 1.02 3.11 -3.48
N GLN A 571 0.19 3.27 -2.43
CA GLN A 571 0.02 2.24 -1.41
C GLN A 571 -1.41 2.26 -0.87
N LEU A 572 -1.96 1.08 -0.63
CA LEU A 572 -3.24 0.89 0.01
C LEU A 572 -3.12 -0.18 1.09
N LEU A 573 -3.38 0.20 2.34
CA LEU A 573 -3.38 -0.71 3.48
C LEU A 573 -4.78 -0.75 4.09
N VAL A 574 -5.28 -1.96 4.33
CA VAL A 574 -6.51 -2.21 5.11
C VAL A 574 -6.11 -3.03 6.33
N ASP A 575 -6.31 -2.47 7.52
CA ASP A 575 -5.86 -3.05 8.79
C ASP A 575 -4.37 -3.42 8.79
N GLY A 576 -3.55 -2.59 8.14
CA GLY A 576 -2.10 -2.78 8.00
C GLY A 576 -1.68 -3.81 6.94
N VAL A 577 -2.63 -4.39 6.17
CA VAL A 577 -2.34 -5.35 5.11
C VAL A 577 -2.47 -4.70 3.74
N MET A 578 -1.43 -4.85 2.89
CA MET A 578 -1.41 -4.29 1.55
C MET A 578 -2.45 -4.92 0.63
N GLN A 579 -3.24 -4.07 -0.02
CA GLN A 579 -4.29 -4.44 -0.96
C GLN A 579 -3.96 -3.91 -2.36
N SER A 580 -4.36 -4.63 -3.41
CA SER A 580 -4.20 -4.15 -4.79
C SER A 580 -5.27 -3.16 -5.23
N GLU A 581 -6.49 -3.28 -4.70
CA GLU A 581 -7.61 -2.44 -5.11
C GLU A 581 -8.53 -2.13 -3.93
N LEU A 582 -9.00 -0.88 -3.86
CA LEU A 582 -10.00 -0.45 -2.89
C LEU A 582 -11.39 -0.66 -3.49
N LYS A 583 -11.94 -1.87 -3.38
CA LYS A 583 -13.31 -2.20 -3.84
C LYS A 583 -14.28 -2.47 -2.69
N LYS A 584 -13.92 -3.40 -1.80
CA LYS A 584 -14.74 -3.79 -0.65
C LYS A 584 -13.90 -3.84 0.61
N VAL A 585 -14.39 -3.18 1.65
CA VAL A 585 -13.75 -3.11 2.97
C VAL A 585 -14.74 -3.61 4.02
N THR A 586 -14.25 -4.23 5.09
CA THR A 586 -15.12 -4.68 6.18
C THR A 586 -15.39 -3.53 7.14
N ASP A 587 -16.62 -3.43 7.64
CA ASP A 587 -16.98 -2.46 8.66
C ASP A 587 -16.06 -2.58 9.90
N GLY A 588 -15.56 -1.44 10.38
CA GLY A 588 -14.58 -1.35 11.47
C GLY A 588 -13.10 -1.39 11.04
N SER A 589 -12.78 -1.68 9.78
CA SER A 589 -11.40 -1.65 9.27
C SER A 589 -10.82 -0.24 9.22
N LEU A 590 -9.51 -0.12 9.41
CA LEU A 590 -8.74 1.10 9.20
C LEU A 590 -8.18 1.11 7.77
N VAL A 591 -8.43 2.19 7.02
CA VAL A 591 -7.91 2.37 5.66
C VAL A 591 -6.83 3.43 5.67
N GLU A 592 -5.65 3.07 5.17
CA GLU A 592 -4.54 3.99 4.90
C GLU A 592 -4.29 3.98 3.39
N LEU A 593 -4.33 5.17 2.79
CA LEU A 593 -4.20 5.38 1.36
C LEU A 593 -3.06 6.37 1.13
N ARG A 594 -2.06 5.97 0.33
CA ARG A 594 -0.97 6.84 -0.12
C ARG A 594 -1.06 7.05 -1.61
N VAL A 595 -0.96 8.30 -2.03
CA VAL A 595 -0.91 8.70 -3.44
C VAL A 595 0.44 9.30 -3.78
N PHE A 596 0.69 9.43 -5.07
CA PHE A 596 1.75 10.29 -5.59
C PHE A 596 1.31 10.90 -6.91
N LEU A 597 1.98 11.97 -7.31
CA LEU A 597 1.86 12.54 -8.65
C LEU A 597 3.00 11.97 -9.49
N ASN A 598 2.72 11.44 -10.68
CA ASN A 598 3.74 10.94 -11.62
C ASN A 598 4.55 12.07 -12.30
N ASP A 599 4.98 13.04 -11.51
CA ASP A 599 5.89 14.12 -11.85
C ASP A 599 7.18 13.90 -11.05
N TYR A 600 8.10 13.15 -11.65
CA TYR A 600 9.44 12.99 -11.10
C TYR A 600 10.27 14.25 -11.31
N ASN A 601 9.84 15.24 -12.09
CA ASN A 601 10.60 16.45 -12.30
C ASN A 601 10.56 17.35 -11.05
N HIS A 602 9.36 17.68 -10.58
CA HIS A 602 9.12 18.57 -9.43
C HIS A 602 8.73 17.81 -8.15
N THR A 603 9.53 16.80 -7.80
CA THR A 603 9.30 15.98 -6.59
C THR A 603 9.35 16.83 -5.33
N GLY A 604 8.22 16.95 -4.62
CA GLY A 604 8.14 17.68 -3.34
C GLY A 604 7.47 19.06 -3.40
N ASN A 605 7.16 19.56 -4.61
CA ASN A 605 6.54 20.89 -4.78
C ASN A 605 5.00 20.83 -4.85
N HIS A 606 4.43 19.65 -4.59
CA HIS A 606 2.99 19.38 -4.74
C HIS A 606 2.35 19.21 -3.37
N LYS A 607 1.28 19.98 -3.11
CA LYS A 607 0.48 19.84 -1.89
C LYS A 607 -0.71 18.92 -2.13
N PHE A 608 -0.92 17.95 -1.24
CA PHE A 608 -2.05 17.02 -1.32
C PHE A 608 -3.15 17.42 -0.35
N SER A 609 -4.40 17.30 -0.79
CA SER A 609 -5.59 17.49 0.02
C SER A 609 -6.55 16.34 -0.18
N PHE A 610 -7.14 15.86 0.92
CA PHE A 610 -8.04 14.70 0.92
C PHE A 610 -9.40 15.11 1.46
N ASN A 611 -10.45 14.63 0.80
CA ASN A 611 -11.82 14.83 1.22
C ASN A 611 -12.56 13.49 1.19
N VAL A 612 -12.79 12.93 2.38
CA VAL A 612 -13.46 11.64 2.59
C VAL A 612 -14.93 11.92 2.84
N ASN A 613 -15.82 11.35 2.03
CA ASN A 613 -17.29 11.43 2.16
C ASN A 613 -17.85 12.86 2.30
N ASN A 614 -17.21 13.85 1.66
CA ASN A 614 -17.64 15.26 1.71
C ASN A 614 -17.51 15.93 3.09
N ASN A 615 -16.75 15.36 4.03
CA ASN A 615 -16.52 15.89 5.39
C ASN A 615 -15.48 17.05 5.43
N GLY A 616 -15.36 17.82 4.35
CA GLY A 616 -14.38 18.91 4.20
C GLY A 616 -13.01 18.44 3.69
N TRP A 617 -12.23 19.41 3.18
CA TRP A 617 -10.86 19.17 2.75
C TRP A 617 -9.90 19.22 3.94
N ARG A 618 -9.10 18.16 4.10
CA ARG A 618 -7.93 18.16 4.97
C ARG A 618 -6.70 18.32 4.09
N GLN A 619 -5.98 19.41 4.29
CA GLN A 619 -4.74 19.72 3.60
C GLN A 619 -3.57 19.23 4.45
N PHE A 620 -2.61 18.58 3.82
CA PHE A 620 -1.37 18.16 4.47
C PHE A 620 -0.19 18.78 3.73
N ASP A 621 0.77 19.31 4.49
CA ASP A 621 2.02 19.82 3.93
C ASP A 621 2.93 18.63 3.64
N ASN A 622 3.22 18.38 2.37
CA ASN A 622 4.09 17.32 1.84
C ASN A 622 3.71 15.86 2.14
N ASP A 623 2.76 15.58 3.04
CA ASP A 623 2.27 14.21 3.25
C ASP A 623 1.29 13.81 2.15
N SER A 624 1.60 12.69 1.49
CA SER A 624 0.79 12.13 0.40
C SER A 624 -0.08 10.95 0.84
N ASP A 625 -0.21 10.74 2.15
CA ASP A 625 -1.02 9.69 2.75
C ASP A 625 -2.19 10.23 3.59
N VAL A 626 -3.25 9.43 3.68
CA VAL A 626 -4.40 9.68 4.54
C VAL A 626 -4.81 8.39 5.24
N THR A 627 -5.01 8.48 6.55
CA THR A 627 -5.55 7.39 7.37
C THR A 627 -6.91 7.76 7.91
N PHE A 628 -7.90 6.87 7.75
CA PHE A 628 -9.26 7.11 8.20
C PHE A 628 -10.05 5.81 8.43
N LYS A 629 -11.18 5.93 9.13
CA LYS A 629 -12.17 4.86 9.27
C LYS A 629 -13.35 5.15 8.34
N PRO A 630 -13.68 4.27 7.40
CA PRO A 630 -14.75 4.50 6.44
C PRO A 630 -16.13 4.25 7.08
N GLU A 631 -17.18 4.82 6.49
CA GLU A 631 -18.57 4.68 6.96
C GLU A 631 -19.22 3.44 6.33
N LEU A 632 -20.26 2.86 6.94
CA LEU A 632 -20.95 1.70 6.37
C LEU A 632 -21.66 2.09 5.04
N GLY A 633 -21.45 1.32 3.98
CA GLY A 633 -22.05 1.56 2.66
C GLY A 633 -21.08 2.20 1.64
N PRO A 634 -21.57 2.98 0.67
CA PRO A 634 -20.73 3.58 -0.37
C PRO A 634 -19.88 4.72 0.21
N ASN A 635 -18.58 4.68 -0.04
CA ASN A 635 -17.61 5.69 0.36
C ASN A 635 -16.89 6.25 -0.87
N ARG A 636 -16.54 7.54 -0.79
CA ARG A 636 -15.79 8.25 -1.82
C ARG A 636 -14.67 9.07 -1.20
N ILE A 637 -13.46 8.88 -1.71
CA ILE A 637 -12.29 9.70 -1.38
C ILE A 637 -11.99 10.59 -2.58
N ARG A 638 -12.00 11.90 -2.37
CA ARG A 638 -11.52 12.88 -3.35
C ARG A 638 -10.11 13.28 -2.96
N VAL A 639 -9.20 13.21 -3.91
CA VAL A 639 -7.81 13.60 -3.71
C VAL A 639 -7.50 14.73 -4.67
N LYS A 640 -6.94 15.81 -4.14
CA LYS A 640 -6.56 17.00 -4.89
C LYS A 640 -5.06 17.22 -4.72
N ALA A 641 -4.33 17.34 -5.82
CA ALA A 641 -2.93 17.76 -5.83
C ALA A 641 -2.87 19.20 -6.36
N VAL A 642 -2.17 20.08 -5.67
CA VAL A 642 -2.03 21.51 -6.03
C VAL A 642 -0.55 21.82 -6.27
N ASP A 643 -0.26 22.48 -7.40
CA ASP A 643 1.08 22.98 -7.72
C ASP A 643 1.33 24.38 -7.11
N GLU A 644 2.57 24.88 -7.22
CA GLU A 644 2.95 26.21 -6.72
C GLU A 644 2.19 27.38 -7.36
N ARG A 645 1.48 27.15 -8.47
CA ARG A 645 0.68 28.15 -9.21
C ARG A 645 -0.81 28.03 -8.91
N ASP A 646 -1.17 27.28 -7.87
CA ASP A 646 -2.55 27.01 -7.45
C ASP A 646 -3.38 26.26 -8.53
N GLN A 647 -2.71 25.66 -9.53
CA GLN A 647 -3.35 24.73 -10.44
C GLN A 647 -3.52 23.40 -9.73
N HIS A 648 -4.64 22.73 -10.00
CA HIS A 648 -4.95 21.50 -9.30
C HIS A 648 -5.43 20.38 -10.20
N LEU A 649 -5.04 19.16 -9.81
CA LEU A 649 -5.54 17.92 -10.37
C LEU A 649 -6.39 17.21 -9.31
N GLU A 650 -7.49 16.58 -9.72
CA GLU A 650 -8.34 15.79 -8.82
C GLU A 650 -8.52 14.36 -9.31
N THR A 651 -8.57 13.42 -8.38
CA THR A 651 -8.95 12.02 -8.63
C THR A 651 -9.87 11.50 -7.53
N TYR A 652 -10.56 10.39 -7.82
CA TYR A 652 -11.61 9.81 -6.99
C TYR A 652 -11.36 8.32 -6.77
N PHE A 653 -11.49 7.87 -5.53
CA PHE A 653 -11.48 6.45 -5.17
C PHE A 653 -12.82 6.09 -4.52
N ASP A 654 -13.59 5.25 -5.21
CA ASP A 654 -14.91 4.79 -4.77
C ASP A 654 -14.84 3.34 -4.28
N PHE A 655 -15.45 3.06 -3.12
CA PHE A 655 -15.47 1.72 -2.55
C PHE A 655 -16.67 1.49 -1.62
N GLU A 656 -16.97 0.23 -1.35
CA GLU A 656 -18.11 -0.17 -0.51
C GLU A 656 -17.63 -0.81 0.81
N VAL A 657 -18.15 -0.32 1.93
CA VAL A 657 -17.94 -0.95 3.24
C VAL A 657 -19.11 -1.88 3.53
N ILE A 658 -18.80 -3.16 3.66
CA ILE A 658 -19.77 -4.23 3.91
C ILE A 658 -19.66 -4.73 5.35
N ARG A 659 -20.77 -5.26 5.88
CA ARG A 659 -20.76 -5.92 7.18
C ARG A 659 -19.90 -7.18 7.15
N PRO A 660 -19.23 -7.54 8.26
CA PRO A 660 -18.51 -8.79 8.39
C PRO A 660 -19.38 -10.01 8.04
N TRP A 661 -18.77 -11.04 7.45
CA TRP A 661 -19.49 -12.23 6.98
C TRP A 661 -20.23 -12.97 8.13
N TYR A 662 -19.75 -12.89 9.37
CA TYR A 662 -20.39 -13.53 10.52
C TYR A 662 -21.68 -12.83 10.97
N LEU A 663 -21.97 -11.63 10.44
CA LEU A 663 -23.25 -10.93 10.61
C LEU A 663 -24.15 -11.04 9.38
N SER A 664 -23.77 -11.87 8.40
CA SER A 664 -24.58 -12.11 7.21
C SER A 664 -25.77 -13.02 7.49
N TRP A 665 -26.79 -12.98 6.62
CA TRP A 665 -27.94 -13.88 6.68
C TRP A 665 -27.56 -15.36 6.61
N THR A 666 -26.49 -15.71 5.90
CA THR A 666 -25.98 -17.09 5.85
C THR A 666 -25.39 -17.52 7.19
N ALA A 667 -24.68 -16.63 7.88
CA ALA A 667 -24.19 -16.89 9.23
C ALA A 667 -25.35 -17.07 10.22
N TYR A 668 -26.38 -16.20 10.17
CA TYR A 668 -27.59 -16.38 10.99
C TYR A 668 -28.30 -17.72 10.71
N PHE A 669 -28.36 -18.16 9.46
CA PHE A 669 -28.90 -19.48 9.11
C PHE A 669 -28.06 -20.63 9.70
N ILE A 670 -26.73 -20.53 9.66
CA ILE A 670 -25.83 -21.50 10.30
C ILE A 670 -26.06 -21.51 11.82
N TYR A 671 -26.15 -20.34 12.47
CA TYR A 671 -26.47 -20.24 13.89
C TYR A 671 -27.81 -20.88 14.24
N LEU A 672 -28.82 -20.68 13.39
CA LEU A 672 -30.14 -21.29 13.54
C LEU A 672 -30.06 -22.82 13.39
N MET A 673 -29.34 -23.34 12.39
CA MET A 673 -29.13 -24.79 12.22
C MET A 673 -28.42 -25.40 13.44
N LEU A 674 -27.39 -24.75 13.96
CA LEU A 674 -26.67 -25.19 15.16
C LEU A 674 -27.58 -25.18 16.39
N PHE A 675 -28.41 -24.15 16.55
CA PHE A 675 -29.41 -24.06 17.61
C PHE A 675 -30.44 -25.20 17.52
N PHE A 676 -31.02 -25.45 16.33
CA PHE A 676 -31.96 -26.55 16.11
C PHE A 676 -31.33 -27.91 16.35
N HIS A 677 -30.08 -28.11 15.95
CA HIS A 677 -29.35 -29.34 16.23
C HIS A 677 -29.17 -29.56 17.74
N MET A 678 -28.80 -28.50 18.48
CA MET A 678 -28.69 -28.56 19.94
C MET A 678 -30.04 -28.88 20.60
N CYS A 679 -31.13 -28.24 20.15
CA CYS A 679 -32.48 -28.55 20.62
C CYS A 679 -32.90 -29.98 20.31
N LEU A 680 -32.57 -30.50 19.12
CA LEU A 680 -32.85 -31.89 18.73
C LEU A 680 -32.11 -32.88 19.63
N LEU A 681 -30.81 -32.65 19.88
CA LEU A 681 -30.02 -33.48 20.79
C LEU A 681 -30.59 -33.46 22.22
N ALA A 682 -30.96 -32.29 22.72
CA ALA A 682 -31.60 -32.14 24.03
C ALA A 682 -32.95 -32.88 24.09
N PHE A 683 -33.77 -32.77 23.03
CA PHE A 683 -35.05 -33.47 22.91
C PHE A 683 -34.88 -34.99 22.84
N MET A 684 -33.91 -35.49 22.06
CA MET A 684 -33.59 -36.92 21.97
C MET A 684 -33.16 -37.45 23.34
N LYS A 685 -32.31 -36.72 24.07
CA LYS A 685 -31.87 -37.09 25.42
C LYS A 685 -33.05 -37.13 26.41
N TYR A 686 -33.95 -36.15 26.34
CA TYR A 686 -35.17 -36.13 27.14
C TYR A 686 -36.10 -37.32 26.82
N ARG A 687 -36.36 -37.58 25.54
CA ARG A 687 -37.21 -38.69 25.07
C ARG A 687 -36.66 -40.04 25.52
N ASN A 688 -35.35 -40.26 25.37
CA ASN A 688 -34.69 -41.50 25.77
C ASN A 688 -34.81 -41.74 27.29
N LYS A 689 -34.64 -40.69 28.11
CA LYS A 689 -34.85 -40.77 29.57
C LYS A 689 -36.27 -41.18 29.93
N LYS A 690 -37.28 -40.60 29.26
CA LYS A 690 -38.71 -40.89 29.52
C LYS A 690 -39.09 -42.32 29.09
N GLN A 691 -38.56 -42.81 27.98
CA GLN A 691 -38.78 -44.19 27.53
C GLN A 691 -38.15 -45.22 28.48
N TYR A 692 -36.94 -44.92 29.00
CA TYR A 692 -36.27 -45.80 29.96
C TYR A 692 -37.09 -45.97 31.25
N GLN A 693 -37.61 -44.86 31.81
CA GLN A 693 -38.46 -44.90 33.00
C GLN A 693 -39.72 -45.76 32.80
N THR A 694 -40.38 -45.63 31.63
CA THR A 694 -41.61 -46.38 31.33
C THR A 694 -41.34 -47.88 31.17
N LYS A 695 -40.24 -48.27 30.51
CA LYS A 695 -39.84 -49.68 30.35
C LYS A 695 -39.46 -50.33 31.68
N MET A 696 -38.80 -49.59 32.57
CA MET A 696 -38.44 -50.10 33.91
C MET A 696 -39.67 -50.42 34.76
N VAL A 697 -40.69 -49.56 34.76
CA VAL A 697 -41.95 -49.81 35.50
C VAL A 697 -42.66 -51.06 34.99
N LYS A 698 -42.74 -51.24 33.66
CA LYS A 698 -43.40 -52.41 33.06
C LYS A 698 -42.70 -53.73 33.40
N ARG A 699 -41.36 -53.75 33.36
CA ARG A 699 -40.56 -54.94 33.72
C ARG A 699 -40.71 -55.35 35.18
N LEU A 700 -40.81 -54.38 36.09
CA LEU A 700 -41.03 -54.64 37.52
C LEU A 700 -42.42 -55.22 37.77
N TYR A 701 -43.44 -54.74 37.05
CA TYR A 701 -44.81 -55.25 37.13
C TYR A 701 -44.94 -56.69 36.57
N GLU A 702 -44.36 -56.97 35.40
CA GLU A 702 -44.40 -58.30 34.78
C GLU A 702 -43.62 -59.35 35.58
N LYS A 703 -42.46 -58.97 36.14
CA LYS A 703 -41.64 -59.88 36.96
C LYS A 703 -42.38 -60.33 38.23
N HIS A 704 -43.18 -59.47 38.85
CA HIS A 704 -43.89 -59.81 40.08
C HIS A 704 -45.05 -60.80 39.86
N HIS A 705 -45.79 -60.69 38.75
CA HIS A 705 -46.94 -61.56 38.47
C HIS A 705 -46.56 -62.98 38.06
N HIS A 706 -45.37 -63.17 37.47
CA HIS A 706 -44.94 -64.49 37.01
C HIS A 706 -44.38 -65.39 38.12
N HIS A 707 -43.90 -64.84 39.24
CA HIS A 707 -43.32 -65.65 40.32
C HIS A 707 -44.40 -66.36 41.18
N THR A 708 -45.55 -65.74 41.45
CA THR A 708 -46.64 -66.31 42.27
C THR A 708 -47.29 -67.60 41.73
N ALA A 709 -47.38 -67.79 40.40
CA ALA A 709 -48.00 -68.98 39.83
C ALA A 709 -47.02 -70.16 39.64
N GLY A 710 -45.73 -69.85 39.42
CA GLY A 710 -44.68 -70.85 39.28
C GLY A 710 -44.24 -71.46 40.60
N ASP A 711 -44.20 -70.64 41.66
CA ASP A 711 -43.75 -71.07 42.99
C ASP A 711 -44.79 -72.00 43.67
N LEU A 712 -46.10 -71.73 43.51
CA LEU A 712 -47.19 -72.59 44.00
C LEU A 712 -47.18 -73.99 43.34
N ALA A 713 -46.99 -74.04 42.01
CA ALA A 713 -46.92 -75.31 41.29
C ALA A 713 -45.69 -76.13 41.71
N ALA A 714 -44.58 -75.48 42.07
CA ALA A 714 -43.37 -76.13 42.53
C ALA A 714 -43.50 -76.77 43.92
N ASP A 715 -44.32 -76.22 44.83
CA ASP A 715 -44.59 -76.80 46.16
C ASP A 715 -45.69 -77.88 46.15
N LEU A 716 -46.75 -77.72 45.35
CA LEU A 716 -47.90 -78.64 45.35
C LEU A 716 -47.64 -79.95 44.62
N VAL A 717 -46.92 -79.93 43.49
CA VAL A 717 -46.71 -81.12 42.66
C VAL A 717 -45.97 -82.24 43.43
N PRO A 718 -44.91 -81.97 44.21
CA PRO A 718 -44.25 -82.98 45.04
C PRO A 718 -45.18 -83.58 46.10
N ARG A 719 -46.02 -82.75 46.75
CA ARG A 719 -46.94 -83.19 47.81
C ARG A 719 -48.05 -84.08 47.27
N CYS A 720 -48.60 -83.77 46.09
CA CYS A 720 -49.53 -84.66 45.39
C CYS A 720 -48.91 -86.03 45.12
N LYS A 721 -47.62 -86.08 44.77
CA LYS A 721 -46.89 -87.33 44.55
C LYS A 721 -46.76 -88.17 45.82
N VAL A 722 -46.53 -87.51 46.96
CA VAL A 722 -46.48 -88.18 48.27
C VAL A 722 -47.84 -88.75 48.65
N ILE A 723 -48.93 -88.01 48.42
CA ILE A 723 -50.30 -88.49 48.67
C ILE A 723 -50.62 -89.71 47.80
N GLU A 724 -50.25 -89.68 46.52
CA GLU A 724 -50.41 -90.81 45.59
C GLU A 724 -49.71 -92.08 46.14
N ILE A 725 -48.47 -91.94 46.61
CA ILE A 725 -47.70 -93.04 47.21
C ILE A 725 -48.36 -93.56 48.50
N LEU A 726 -48.86 -92.68 49.37
CA LEU A 726 -49.51 -93.05 50.62
C LEU A 726 -50.84 -93.81 50.38
N ILE A 727 -51.58 -93.44 49.33
CA ILE A 727 -52.80 -94.14 48.91
C ILE A 727 -52.46 -95.54 48.40
N ASP A 728 -51.47 -95.65 47.49
CA ASP A 728 -51.07 -96.93 46.89
C ASP A 728 -50.50 -97.93 47.92
N SER A 729 -49.92 -97.43 49.00
CA SER A 729 -49.37 -98.24 50.10
C SER A 729 -50.37 -98.58 51.21
N GLY A 730 -51.64 -98.16 51.09
CA GLY A 730 -52.72 -98.51 52.03
C GLY A 730 -52.80 -97.61 53.29
N HIS A 731 -51.98 -96.56 53.38
CA HIS A 731 -51.95 -95.60 54.50
C HIS A 731 -52.98 -94.46 54.33
N ILE A 732 -54.27 -94.82 54.27
CA ILE A 732 -55.34 -93.90 53.87
C ILE A 732 -55.57 -92.73 54.85
N GLU A 733 -55.40 -92.94 56.16
CA GLU A 733 -55.53 -91.85 57.16
C GLU A 733 -54.42 -90.80 57.03
N GLU A 734 -53.18 -91.23 56.78
CA GLU A 734 -52.03 -90.33 56.58
C GLU A 734 -52.14 -89.58 55.24
N ALA A 735 -52.65 -90.23 54.20
CA ALA A 735 -52.98 -89.60 52.93
C ALA A 735 -54.08 -88.53 53.09
N LYS A 736 -55.12 -88.80 53.90
CA LYS A 736 -56.17 -87.82 54.22
C LYS A 736 -55.64 -86.61 54.99
N ASN A 737 -54.77 -86.81 55.97
CA ASN A 737 -54.17 -85.69 56.71
C ASN A 737 -53.28 -84.83 55.81
N ASN A 738 -52.43 -85.44 54.97
CA ASN A 738 -51.64 -84.68 53.99
C ASN A 738 -52.50 -83.97 52.94
N LEU A 739 -53.64 -84.56 52.56
CA LEU A 739 -54.60 -83.91 51.68
C LEU A 739 -55.26 -82.69 52.35
N ASN A 740 -55.62 -82.78 53.64
CA ASN A 740 -56.19 -81.67 54.39
C ASN A 740 -55.16 -80.54 54.60
N ASP A 741 -53.92 -80.86 54.95
CA ASP A 741 -52.84 -79.87 55.07
C ASP A 741 -52.55 -79.19 53.73
N MET A 742 -52.57 -79.96 52.63
CA MET A 742 -52.43 -79.40 51.28
C MET A 742 -53.64 -78.54 50.90
N GLN A 743 -54.86 -78.91 51.29
CA GLN A 743 -56.04 -78.07 51.11
C GLN A 743 -55.93 -76.76 51.89
N GLU A 744 -55.42 -76.78 53.11
CA GLU A 744 -55.20 -75.57 53.91
C GLU A 744 -54.11 -74.67 53.29
N HIS A 745 -53.01 -75.25 52.79
CA HIS A 745 -51.95 -74.51 52.10
C HIS A 745 -52.40 -73.93 50.75
N ILE A 746 -53.20 -74.69 49.97
CA ILE A 746 -53.81 -74.22 48.73
C ILE A 746 -54.78 -73.07 49.03
N VAL A 747 -55.59 -73.19 50.10
CA VAL A 747 -56.52 -72.15 50.52
C VAL A 747 -55.74 -70.88 50.91
N LEU A 748 -54.64 -71.01 51.66
CA LEU A 748 -53.76 -69.90 52.05
C LEU A 748 -53.10 -69.16 50.88
N GLU A 749 -52.51 -69.86 49.91
CA GLU A 749 -51.92 -69.20 48.73
C GLU A 749 -52.98 -68.76 47.70
N SER A 750 -54.14 -69.43 47.65
CA SER A 750 -55.28 -68.99 46.85
C SER A 750 -55.87 -67.66 47.34
N HIS A 751 -55.61 -67.23 48.58
CA HIS A 751 -56.14 -65.98 49.12
C HIS A 751 -55.56 -64.71 48.46
N GLN A 752 -54.31 -64.74 47.96
CA GLN A 752 -53.80 -63.66 47.09
C GLN A 752 -54.47 -63.65 45.71
N SER A 753 -54.93 -64.82 45.24
CA SER A 753 -55.66 -64.99 43.97
C SER A 753 -57.19 -64.82 44.12
N ALA A 754 -57.75 -64.78 45.33
CA ALA A 754 -59.19 -64.74 45.62
C ALA A 754 -59.90 -63.48 45.11
N ALA A 755 -59.17 -62.38 44.90
CA ALA A 755 -59.70 -61.20 44.22
C ALA A 755 -60.17 -61.51 42.78
N SER A 756 -59.63 -62.57 42.14
CA SER A 756 -60.02 -62.98 40.78
C SER A 756 -61.18 -63.99 40.71
N GLN A 757 -61.55 -64.63 41.82
CA GLN A 757 -62.61 -65.66 41.87
C GLN A 757 -63.88 -65.25 42.65
N LEU A 758 -63.99 -64.00 43.12
CA LEU A 758 -65.26 -63.41 43.54
C LEU A 758 -66.23 -63.32 42.35
N LYS A 759 -66.89 -64.44 42.04
CA LYS A 759 -68.12 -64.51 41.22
C LYS A 759 -69.38 -64.32 42.07
N THR A 760 -69.25 -63.77 43.27
CA THR A 760 -70.37 -63.26 44.04
C THR A 760 -70.49 -61.78 43.76
N ASP A 761 -71.60 -61.36 43.17
CA ASP A 761 -72.07 -59.98 42.97
C ASP A 761 -72.23 -59.16 44.28
N ASP A 762 -71.59 -59.58 45.37
CA ASP A 762 -71.86 -59.14 46.73
C ASP A 762 -70.55 -58.94 47.52
N LEU A 763 -70.03 -57.70 47.48
CA LEU A 763 -68.84 -57.28 48.23
C LEU A 763 -68.98 -57.57 49.73
N TYR A 764 -70.20 -57.47 50.29
CA TYR A 764 -70.46 -57.70 51.71
C TYR A 764 -70.06 -59.12 52.12
N LYS A 765 -70.48 -60.13 51.34
CA LYS A 765 -70.15 -61.54 51.63
C LYS A 765 -68.66 -61.81 51.54
N GLY A 766 -67.98 -61.24 50.53
CA GLY A 766 -66.54 -61.39 50.38
C GLY A 766 -65.76 -60.80 51.56
N VAL A 767 -66.13 -59.59 52.00
CA VAL A 767 -65.48 -58.94 53.15
C VAL A 767 -65.87 -59.62 54.47
N GLN A 768 -67.11 -60.11 54.61
CA GLN A 768 -67.56 -60.88 55.78
C GLN A 768 -66.78 -62.18 55.93
N TYR A 769 -66.55 -62.88 54.83
CA TYR A 769 -65.70 -64.07 54.81
C TYR A 769 -64.27 -63.73 55.24
N LEU A 770 -63.65 -62.70 54.63
CA LEU A 770 -62.32 -62.24 55.02
C LEU A 770 -62.23 -61.91 56.51
N ALA A 771 -63.17 -61.11 57.03
CA ALA A 771 -63.20 -60.74 58.44
C ALA A 771 -63.38 -61.95 59.36
N THR A 772 -64.14 -62.97 58.94
CA THR A 772 -64.31 -64.20 59.71
C THR A 772 -63.01 -64.99 59.74
N VAL A 773 -62.41 -65.28 58.59
CA VAL A 773 -61.18 -66.07 58.49
C VAL A 773 -60.01 -65.37 59.20
N GLU A 774 -59.81 -64.09 58.94
CA GLU A 774 -58.70 -63.32 59.53
C GLU A 774 -58.94 -63.00 61.02
N GLY A 775 -60.20 -62.86 61.43
CA GLY A 775 -60.60 -62.73 62.83
C GLY A 775 -60.45 -64.02 63.64
N TYR A 776 -60.35 -65.20 63.01
CA TYR A 776 -59.98 -66.45 63.72
C TYR A 776 -58.47 -66.58 63.92
N ARG A 777 -57.66 -65.95 63.07
CA ARG A 777 -56.19 -65.98 63.16
C ARG A 777 -55.63 -65.03 64.21
N THR A 778 -56.47 -64.11 64.70
CA THR A 778 -56.10 -63.05 65.64
C THR A 778 -57.15 -62.89 66.72
N ASN A 779 -56.81 -62.42 67.92
CA ASN A 779 -57.81 -62.04 68.94
C ASN A 779 -58.44 -60.65 68.66
N ALA A 780 -58.49 -60.21 67.40
CA ALA A 780 -58.98 -58.89 67.02
C ALA A 780 -60.46 -58.94 66.59
N GLU A 781 -61.28 -58.02 67.09
CA GLU A 781 -62.68 -57.88 66.69
C GLU A 781 -62.78 -57.06 65.39
N ILE A 782 -63.23 -57.70 64.30
CA ILE A 782 -63.37 -57.05 62.99
C ILE A 782 -64.82 -56.61 62.77
N ASN A 783 -65.05 -55.30 62.83
CA ASN A 783 -66.36 -54.67 62.67
C ASN A 783 -66.59 -54.21 61.23
N ILE A 784 -67.62 -54.77 60.59
CA ILE A 784 -67.94 -54.50 59.17
C ILE A 784 -69.15 -53.57 59.06
N ASP A 785 -68.91 -52.34 58.61
CA ASP A 785 -69.91 -51.32 58.29
C ASP A 785 -70.06 -51.20 56.77
N ILE A 786 -70.66 -52.23 56.16
CA ILE A 786 -70.96 -52.33 54.72
C ILE A 786 -72.46 -52.64 54.56
N PRO A 787 -73.19 -52.00 53.61
CA PRO A 787 -74.62 -52.26 53.38
C PRO A 787 -74.90 -53.74 53.09
N LYS A 788 -75.83 -54.35 53.84
CA LYS A 788 -76.15 -55.80 53.83
C LYS A 788 -76.83 -56.34 52.55
N PHE A 789 -77.24 -55.48 51.61
CA PHE A 789 -77.94 -55.89 50.39
C PHE A 789 -77.24 -55.39 49.11
N ALA A 790 -76.83 -56.33 48.26
CA ALA A 790 -76.44 -56.18 46.84
C ALA A 790 -75.64 -54.90 46.51
N TYR A 791 -74.52 -54.69 47.19
CA TYR A 791 -73.63 -53.59 46.89
C TYR A 791 -72.78 -53.91 45.65
N LYS A 792 -73.10 -53.26 44.50
CA LYS A 792 -72.43 -53.48 43.20
C LYS A 792 -71.65 -52.25 42.70
N PRO A 793 -70.42 -52.00 43.19
CA PRO A 793 -69.51 -50.99 42.65
C PRO A 793 -69.30 -51.09 41.13
N ASP A 794 -69.35 -52.32 40.61
CA ASP A 794 -69.13 -52.62 39.20
C ASP A 794 -70.16 -51.98 38.26
N LEU A 795 -71.35 -51.62 38.76
CA LEU A 795 -72.33 -50.85 38.00
C LEU A 795 -71.82 -49.45 37.61
N TYR A 796 -70.90 -48.89 38.40
CA TYR A 796 -70.36 -47.55 38.18
C TYR A 796 -68.99 -47.61 37.49
N ILE A 797 -68.16 -48.60 37.85
CA ILE A 797 -66.81 -48.77 37.33
C ILE A 797 -66.55 -50.28 37.19
N PRO A 798 -66.46 -50.84 35.97
CA PRO A 798 -66.23 -52.27 35.77
C PRO A 798 -64.96 -52.76 36.49
N GLY A 799 -65.07 -53.83 37.28
CA GLY A 799 -63.96 -54.43 38.03
C GLY A 799 -63.62 -53.72 39.36
N CYS A 800 -64.38 -52.69 39.74
CA CYS A 800 -64.21 -51.94 40.99
C CYS A 800 -64.41 -52.80 42.24
N THR A 801 -65.32 -53.78 42.22
CA THR A 801 -65.52 -54.70 43.36
C THR A 801 -64.22 -55.42 43.71
N LYS A 802 -63.48 -55.90 42.69
CA LYS A 802 -62.18 -56.54 42.85
C LYS A 802 -61.14 -55.60 43.44
N TYR A 803 -61.07 -54.37 42.95
CA TYR A 803 -60.13 -53.37 43.45
C TYR A 803 -60.40 -52.98 44.91
N ILE A 804 -61.67 -52.79 45.28
CA ILE A 804 -62.08 -52.50 46.65
C ILE A 804 -61.73 -53.68 47.56
N TYR A 805 -62.02 -54.90 47.13
CA TYR A 805 -61.66 -56.11 47.86
C TYR A 805 -60.15 -56.23 48.10
N THR A 806 -59.32 -56.02 47.07
CA THR A 806 -57.86 -56.08 47.21
C THR A 806 -57.33 -55.02 48.17
N ILE A 807 -57.89 -53.80 48.15
CA ILE A 807 -57.49 -52.75 49.10
C ILE A 807 -57.90 -53.13 50.53
N ILE A 808 -59.10 -53.66 50.73
CA ILE A 808 -59.56 -54.13 52.05
C ILE A 808 -58.66 -55.27 52.54
N TYR A 809 -58.35 -56.24 51.68
CA TYR A 809 -57.46 -57.36 52.02
C TYR A 809 -56.07 -56.88 52.42
N GLN A 810 -55.42 -56.05 51.61
CA GLN A 810 -54.09 -55.54 51.93
C GLN A 810 -54.09 -54.68 53.20
N ALA A 811 -55.13 -53.85 53.42
CA ALA A 811 -55.25 -53.05 54.62
C ALA A 811 -55.48 -53.90 55.87
N LEU A 812 -56.36 -54.90 55.80
CA LEU A 812 -56.61 -55.86 56.87
C LEU A 812 -55.36 -56.67 57.22
N ASN A 813 -54.65 -57.19 56.21
CA ASN A 813 -53.43 -57.97 56.44
C ASN A 813 -52.34 -57.11 57.09
N ASN A 814 -52.15 -55.86 56.64
CA ASN A 814 -51.23 -54.93 57.28
C ASN A 814 -51.61 -54.64 58.74
N ALA A 815 -52.90 -54.46 59.02
CA ALA A 815 -53.37 -54.29 60.39
C ALA A 815 -53.06 -55.53 61.24
N ILE A 816 -53.38 -56.72 60.75
CA ILE A 816 -53.18 -57.97 61.47
C ILE A 816 -51.71 -58.26 61.74
N GLU A 817 -50.85 -58.20 60.72
CA GLU A 817 -49.46 -58.60 60.83
C GLU A 817 -48.59 -57.56 61.56
N HIS A 818 -48.96 -56.28 61.51
CA HIS A 818 -48.06 -55.22 61.94
C HIS A 818 -48.60 -54.31 63.05
N SER A 819 -49.93 -54.20 63.22
CA SER A 819 -50.52 -53.22 64.15
C SER A 819 -50.78 -53.76 65.56
N SER A 820 -50.94 -55.08 65.73
CA SER A 820 -51.42 -55.70 66.99
C SER A 820 -52.76 -55.10 67.49
N ALA A 821 -53.59 -54.61 66.57
CA ALA A 821 -54.90 -54.04 66.87
C ALA A 821 -55.83 -55.04 67.53
N SER A 822 -56.65 -54.53 68.46
CA SER A 822 -57.74 -55.28 69.09
C SER A 822 -59.06 -55.06 68.36
N ASN A 823 -59.21 -53.94 67.66
CA ASN A 823 -60.40 -53.61 66.89
C ASN A 823 -60.02 -53.11 65.51
N ILE A 824 -60.59 -53.73 64.48
CA ILE A 824 -60.43 -53.26 63.10
C ILE A 824 -61.81 -52.97 62.52
N LYS A 825 -61.99 -51.77 61.98
CA LYS A 825 -63.23 -51.34 61.36
C LYS A 825 -63.06 -51.24 59.85
N VAL A 826 -63.89 -51.98 59.12
CA VAL A 826 -63.97 -51.92 57.66
C VAL A 826 -65.29 -51.25 57.27
N SER A 827 -65.22 -50.15 56.54
CA SER A 827 -66.39 -49.41 56.08
C SER A 827 -66.34 -49.14 54.59
N VAL A 828 -67.46 -49.39 53.92
CA VAL A 828 -67.65 -49.02 52.50
C VAL A 828 -68.97 -48.27 52.39
N LYS A 829 -68.89 -46.98 52.05
CA LYS A 829 -70.04 -46.07 51.96
C LYS A 829 -70.16 -45.47 50.58
N THR A 830 -71.38 -45.31 50.10
CA THR A 830 -71.65 -44.64 48.85
C THR A 830 -72.28 -43.29 49.12
N PHE A 831 -71.64 -42.27 48.60
CA PHE A 831 -72.14 -40.90 48.55
C PHE A 831 -72.64 -40.60 47.13
N HIS A 832 -73.34 -39.47 46.98
CA HIS A 832 -73.95 -39.07 45.71
C HIS A 832 -72.97 -39.12 44.52
N ASN A 833 -71.70 -38.76 44.75
CA ASN A 833 -70.66 -38.64 43.72
C ASN A 833 -69.43 -39.53 43.95
N SER A 834 -69.45 -40.43 44.94
CA SER A 834 -68.27 -41.23 45.26
C SER A 834 -68.54 -42.48 46.10
N ILE A 835 -67.69 -43.49 45.97
CA ILE A 835 -67.55 -44.60 46.90
C ILE A 835 -66.39 -44.30 47.84
N GLU A 836 -66.63 -44.27 49.14
CA GLU A 836 -65.60 -44.19 50.16
C GLU A 836 -65.34 -45.58 50.75
N VAL A 837 -64.10 -46.03 50.69
CA VAL A 837 -63.61 -47.24 51.34
C VAL A 837 -62.67 -46.79 52.45
N LYS A 838 -62.95 -47.22 53.68
CA LYS A 838 -62.19 -46.84 54.87
C LYS A 838 -61.93 -48.07 55.73
N ILE A 839 -60.66 -48.34 56.03
CA ILE A 839 -60.21 -49.39 56.93
C ILE A 839 -59.42 -48.71 58.03
N SER A 840 -59.81 -48.89 59.29
CA SER A 840 -59.11 -48.31 60.44
C SER A 840 -58.88 -49.34 61.53
N ASP A 841 -57.66 -49.42 62.04
CA ASP A 841 -57.27 -50.24 63.18
C ASP A 841 -56.94 -49.35 64.40
N ASP A 842 -57.01 -49.93 65.61
CA ASP A 842 -56.64 -49.29 66.88
C ASP A 842 -55.24 -49.71 67.40
N GLY A 843 -54.38 -50.22 66.50
CA GLY A 843 -53.08 -50.76 66.85
C GLY A 843 -52.00 -49.70 67.03
N ARG A 844 -50.73 -50.12 67.04
CA ARG A 844 -49.57 -49.25 67.32
C ARG A 844 -49.16 -48.28 66.19
N GLY A 845 -49.88 -48.29 65.07
CA GLY A 845 -49.52 -47.56 63.84
C GLY A 845 -48.09 -47.83 63.35
N PHE A 846 -47.61 -46.99 62.43
CA PHE A 846 -46.25 -47.05 61.89
C PHE A 846 -45.65 -45.67 61.60
N SER A 847 -44.31 -45.59 61.53
CA SER A 847 -43.59 -44.34 61.26
C SER A 847 -43.85 -43.83 59.82
N PRO A 848 -44.25 -42.56 59.61
CA PRO A 848 -44.46 -41.99 58.28
C PRO A 848 -43.22 -42.04 57.37
N LYS A 849 -42.01 -42.19 57.95
CA LYS A 849 -40.77 -42.37 57.19
C LYS A 849 -40.77 -43.64 56.35
N ILE A 850 -41.50 -44.68 56.76
CA ILE A 850 -41.65 -45.95 56.04
C ILE A 850 -42.36 -45.74 54.68
N LEU A 851 -43.19 -44.69 54.53
CA LEU A 851 -43.82 -44.33 53.26
C LEU A 851 -42.82 -43.90 52.17
N LYS A 852 -41.54 -43.64 52.52
CA LYS A 852 -40.48 -43.36 51.54
C LYS A 852 -39.94 -44.63 50.85
N SER A 853 -40.07 -45.79 51.50
CA SER A 853 -39.71 -47.12 50.98
C SER A 853 -40.75 -48.14 51.44
N PRO A 854 -42.01 -48.03 50.97
CA PRO A 854 -43.10 -48.80 51.53
C PRO A 854 -43.02 -50.28 51.12
N GLY A 855 -43.64 -51.16 51.93
CA GLY A 855 -43.79 -52.57 51.61
C GLY A 855 -44.69 -52.83 50.39
N LEU A 856 -44.66 -54.06 49.88
CA LEU A 856 -45.34 -54.45 48.64
C LEU A 856 -46.85 -54.14 48.64
N GLY A 857 -47.55 -54.43 49.74
CA GLY A 857 -49.00 -54.20 49.85
C GLY A 857 -49.40 -52.73 49.67
N PHE A 858 -48.56 -51.78 50.10
CA PHE A 858 -48.82 -50.35 49.89
C PHE A 858 -48.61 -49.94 48.42
N TYR A 859 -47.62 -50.52 47.73
CA TYR A 859 -47.43 -50.28 46.30
C TYR A 859 -48.63 -50.78 45.48
N GLU A 860 -49.20 -51.94 45.85
CA GLU A 860 -50.42 -52.46 45.22
C GLU A 860 -51.62 -51.55 45.46
N MET A 861 -51.87 -51.15 46.72
CA MET A 861 -52.97 -50.21 47.04
C MET A 861 -52.80 -48.88 46.29
N LYS A 862 -51.58 -48.37 46.17
CA LYS A 862 -51.27 -47.13 45.42
C LYS A 862 -51.43 -47.31 43.91
N ALA A 863 -51.06 -48.46 43.36
CA ALA A 863 -51.26 -48.78 41.95
C ALA A 863 -52.75 -48.87 41.61
N ILE A 864 -53.56 -49.52 42.47
CA ILE A 864 -55.01 -49.58 42.32
C ILE A 864 -55.62 -48.17 42.39
N ALA A 865 -55.22 -47.35 43.38
CA ALA A 865 -55.70 -45.97 43.49
C ALA A 865 -55.38 -45.16 42.22
N SER A 866 -54.17 -45.31 41.67
CA SER A 866 -53.78 -44.68 40.41
C SER A 866 -54.57 -45.20 39.20
N MET A 867 -54.89 -46.49 39.13
CA MET A 867 -55.73 -47.08 38.08
C MET A 867 -57.16 -46.51 38.12
N LEU A 868 -57.71 -46.34 39.32
CA LEU A 868 -59.01 -45.73 39.54
C LEU A 868 -59.00 -44.19 39.40
N LYS A 869 -57.82 -43.59 39.16
CA LYS A 869 -57.60 -42.12 39.12
C LYS A 869 -58.02 -41.42 40.42
N THR A 870 -57.74 -42.07 41.54
CA THR A 870 -58.06 -41.64 42.90
C THR A 870 -56.80 -41.46 43.72
N ARG A 871 -56.93 -40.83 44.89
CA ARG A 871 -55.87 -40.75 45.88
C ARG A 871 -56.15 -41.75 47.00
N LEU A 872 -55.14 -42.53 47.37
CA LEU A 872 -55.09 -43.31 48.60
C LEU A 872 -54.53 -42.41 49.69
N ASP A 873 -55.32 -42.16 50.73
CA ASP A 873 -54.88 -41.43 51.92
C ASP A 873 -54.64 -42.43 53.05
N VAL A 874 -53.42 -42.44 53.57
CA VAL A 874 -53.03 -43.27 54.72
C VAL A 874 -52.59 -42.34 55.84
N SER A 875 -53.34 -42.36 56.93
CA SER A 875 -53.03 -41.65 58.17
C SER A 875 -52.66 -42.66 59.24
N THR A 876 -51.56 -42.44 59.94
CA THR A 876 -51.04 -43.34 60.97
C THR A 876 -50.62 -42.53 62.19
N SER A 877 -50.91 -43.04 63.37
CA SER A 877 -50.53 -42.47 64.66
C SER A 877 -50.24 -43.58 65.66
N GLU A 878 -49.82 -43.26 66.89
CA GLU A 878 -49.66 -44.25 67.96
C GLU A 878 -50.98 -44.91 68.39
N GLN A 879 -52.13 -44.40 67.90
CA GLN A 879 -53.48 -44.92 68.17
C GLN A 879 -54.07 -45.72 66.99
N GLY A 880 -53.26 -46.05 65.99
CA GLY A 880 -53.65 -46.92 64.88
C GLY A 880 -53.44 -46.32 63.48
N THR A 881 -53.79 -47.10 62.47
CA THR A 881 -53.72 -46.69 61.06
C THR A 881 -55.11 -46.62 60.44
N GLU A 882 -55.31 -45.61 59.60
CA GLU A 882 -56.48 -45.49 58.72
C GLU A 882 -56.03 -45.42 57.27
N VAL A 883 -56.60 -46.32 56.46
CA VAL A 883 -56.48 -46.35 55.00
C VAL A 883 -57.81 -45.91 54.41
N LYS A 884 -57.79 -44.83 53.64
CA LYS A 884 -58.96 -44.21 53.03
C LYS A 884 -58.78 -44.08 51.52
N LEU A 885 -59.79 -44.49 50.77
CA LEU A 885 -59.86 -44.36 49.33
C LEU A 885 -61.22 -43.77 48.95
N VAL A 886 -61.21 -42.71 48.14
CA VAL A 886 -62.45 -42.08 47.63
C VAL A 886 -62.48 -42.22 46.11
N ILE A 887 -63.39 -43.05 45.61
CA ILE A 887 -63.58 -43.36 44.20
C ILE A 887 -64.71 -42.51 43.63
N PRO A 888 -64.46 -41.59 42.68
CA PRO A 888 -65.51 -40.77 42.12
C PRO A 888 -66.44 -41.60 41.23
N ILE A 889 -67.75 -41.48 41.47
CA ILE A 889 -68.78 -42.03 40.61
C ILE A 889 -69.27 -40.92 39.69
N ARG A 890 -69.28 -41.17 38.38
CA ARG A 890 -70.04 -40.36 37.42
C ARG A 890 -71.24 -41.20 36.98
N ARG A 891 -72.46 -40.78 37.32
CA ARG A 891 -73.65 -41.38 36.69
C ARG A 891 -73.59 -41.07 35.19
N SER A 892 -73.56 -42.08 34.34
CA SER A 892 -73.99 -41.88 32.96
C SER A 892 -75.45 -41.41 33.00
N LYS A 893 -75.79 -40.37 32.25
CA LYS A 893 -77.20 -40.08 31.98
C LYS A 893 -77.85 -41.26 31.28
#